data_AF-G2MUC2-F1
#
_entry.id   AF-G2MUC2-F1
#
_cell.length_a   1.000
_cell.length_b   1.000
_cell.length_c   1.000
_cell.angle_alpha   90.00
_cell.angle_beta   90.00
_cell.angle_gamma   90.00
#
_symmetry.space_group_name_H-M   'P 1'
#
loop_
_entity.id
_entity.type
_entity.pdbx_description
1 polymer ?
#
loop_
_entity_poly.entity_id
_entity_poly.type
_entity_poly.pdbx_seq_one_letter_code
_entity_poly.pdbx_strand_id
1 'polypeptide(L)'
;MIKIIEGIVQIGDIVRENDPVKNIIVELPYKKGENALHVLKFNFLPEENKLEIDVNEEMDEGTVFKYLYVGKILGNSPLWYASSTSSDYILTETIYNLTKMDFGEELNKKLKDIFEKFYVSIEELEPKYRYVLDLSKSGYKEKSVQDLFKEIKEDKKNENLSPNEIGKKFRKKVSKYFEGYLKKKKNIEPEEIGLYTVFIEGKPLSSYKEYVDAVIESKKPKTQKTKKAGISRGVCSICGSQDAIAFDSSKVKFKFFTTNQIIFASSLSKNNYYKNMQMCSECFSKYQAGENYISNKLSTKLTAFDVLIIPQFIHGKPISKYDLEIATDKIIDSFNTVKSYEGIERLREEIGTSLDLTNEKSYFLLNFIFYEIDSQATKILRLIKDVDPSIFERVRIALENANKDVKEILGEKYKGTITLSTVYYINPIRIKDGKAVKYRDILEIYDAILTGKNLSKKHIINNLVDGVRIIKFKKGGYNIIPEKRYIEFYLLEASMYVKFLEYMGCLKEGERLDVSQLKIDENIKTFISNMNYNEQETAMFLLGYLIGQIGNVQYKKAQKGIQDEGTPNKPILNKINFNGLDKQKIIRLTKDVFNKLNQEKILHYNEVTFYDMKRLIDSNIRNWKLNKDESLFYVLSGYSYATAIPILKEKKEVGSNVSE
;
A
#
# COMPACT_ATOMS: atom_id res chain seq x y z
N MET A 1 -18.14 10.55 8.68
CA MET A 1 -17.36 11.27 7.65
C MET A 1 -16.99 12.64 8.18
N ILE A 2 -17.95 13.38 8.75
CA ILE A 2 -17.71 14.66 9.44
C ILE A 2 -16.52 14.60 10.42
N LYS A 3 -16.48 13.63 11.34
CA LYS A 3 -15.34 13.42 12.26
C LYS A 3 -13.93 13.42 11.64
N ILE A 4 -13.77 12.81 10.46
CA ILE A 4 -12.47 12.77 9.77
C ILE A 4 -12.13 14.14 9.19
N ILE A 5 -13.13 14.77 8.58
CA ILE A 5 -13.00 16.12 8.02
C ILE A 5 -12.67 17.10 9.16
N GLU A 6 -13.27 16.93 10.33
CA GLU A 6 -12.92 17.68 11.55
C GLU A 6 -11.45 17.48 11.93
N GLY A 7 -10.95 16.23 11.98
CA GLY A 7 -9.53 15.96 12.23
C GLY A 7 -8.60 16.66 11.22
N ILE A 8 -8.94 16.62 9.93
CA ILE A 8 -8.19 17.34 8.88
C ILE A 8 -8.23 18.86 9.11
N VAL A 9 -9.39 19.42 9.47
CA VAL A 9 -9.54 20.85 9.76
C VAL A 9 -8.78 21.24 11.03
N GLN A 10 -8.75 20.40 12.07
CA GLN A 10 -7.97 20.63 13.29
C GLN A 10 -6.47 20.73 12.99
N ILE A 11 -5.94 19.80 12.20
CA ILE A 11 -4.54 19.84 11.71
C ILE A 11 -4.33 21.12 10.90
N GLY A 12 -5.26 21.43 9.99
CA GLY A 12 -5.26 22.64 9.19
C GLY A 12 -5.21 23.94 10.00
N ASP A 13 -5.96 24.02 11.10
CA ASP A 13 -5.97 25.16 12.02
C ASP A 13 -4.59 25.45 12.62
N ILE A 14 -3.80 24.40 12.85
CA ILE A 14 -2.46 24.48 13.46
C ILE A 14 -1.38 24.80 12.43
N VAL A 15 -1.44 24.16 11.25
CA VAL A 15 -0.37 24.25 10.24
C VAL A 15 -0.56 25.37 9.24
N ARG A 16 -1.77 25.94 9.15
CA ARG A 16 -2.07 26.98 8.18
C ARG A 16 -1.18 28.20 8.45
N GLU A 17 -0.39 28.56 7.44
CA GLU A 17 0.44 29.75 7.48
C GLU A 17 -0.32 30.98 6.95
N ASN A 18 0.09 32.17 7.38
CA ASN A 18 -0.48 33.42 6.86
C ASN A 18 -0.25 33.58 5.35
N ASP A 19 0.83 33.00 4.83
CA ASP A 19 1.12 32.95 3.41
C ASP A 19 0.24 31.87 2.72
N PRO A 20 -0.71 32.25 1.85
CA PRO A 20 -1.57 31.30 1.16
C PRO A 20 -0.80 30.33 0.26
N VAL A 21 0.38 30.71 -0.24
CA VAL A 21 1.21 29.86 -1.10
C VAL A 21 1.64 28.62 -0.34
N LYS A 22 2.18 28.79 0.87
CA LYS A 22 2.69 27.68 1.68
C LYS A 22 1.61 26.65 2.03
N ASN A 23 0.35 27.08 2.11
CA ASN A 23 -0.79 26.20 2.38
C ASN A 23 -1.20 25.31 1.21
N ILE A 24 -0.77 25.62 -0.02
CA ILE A 24 -1.16 24.91 -1.25
C ILE A 24 -0.02 24.11 -1.90
N ILE A 25 1.21 24.24 -1.39
CA ILE A 25 2.38 23.47 -1.84
C ILE A 25 2.19 21.98 -1.56
N VAL A 26 2.63 21.17 -2.50
CA VAL A 26 2.69 19.71 -2.38
C VAL A 26 4.15 19.30 -2.33
N GLU A 27 4.54 18.49 -1.33
CA GLU A 27 5.92 17.99 -1.25
C GLU A 27 6.19 16.98 -2.38
N LEU A 28 7.44 16.95 -2.84
CA LEU A 28 7.94 15.96 -3.78
C LEU A 28 9.22 15.35 -3.22
N PRO A 29 9.50 14.06 -3.51
CA PRO A 29 10.82 13.53 -3.29
C PRO A 29 11.81 14.34 -4.13
N TYR A 30 12.90 14.77 -3.50
CA TYR A 30 14.01 15.45 -4.17
C TYR A 30 15.21 14.50 -4.40
N LYS A 31 15.11 13.26 -3.92
CA LYS A 31 16.10 12.19 -4.12
C LYS A 31 15.44 10.87 -4.52
N LYS A 32 16.19 10.03 -5.23
CA LYS A 32 15.84 8.64 -5.54
C LYS A 32 17.01 7.74 -5.15
N GLY A 33 16.89 7.07 -4.00
CA GLY A 33 18.06 6.46 -3.36
C GLY A 33 18.99 7.56 -2.83
N GLU A 34 20.27 7.49 -3.17
CA GLU A 34 21.26 8.51 -2.79
C GLU A 34 21.35 9.68 -3.78
N ASN A 35 20.83 9.50 -5.00
CA ASN A 35 20.95 10.49 -6.08
C ASN A 35 19.88 11.58 -5.96
N ALA A 36 20.30 12.84 -6.13
CA ALA A 36 19.38 13.96 -6.29
C ALA A 36 18.59 13.83 -7.60
N LEU A 37 17.33 14.23 -7.56
CA LEU A 37 16.52 14.43 -8.76
C LEU A 37 16.79 15.82 -9.33
N HIS A 38 16.56 16.01 -10.62
CA HIS A 38 16.79 17.29 -11.30
C HIS A 38 15.50 18.06 -11.58
N VAL A 39 15.64 19.37 -11.69
CA VAL A 39 14.62 20.28 -12.22
C VAL A 39 14.87 20.50 -13.71
N LEU A 40 13.89 20.15 -14.54
CA LEU A 40 13.89 20.48 -15.96
C LEU A 40 13.15 21.79 -16.22
N LYS A 41 13.86 22.77 -16.79
CA LYS A 41 13.32 24.08 -17.13
C LYS A 41 13.11 24.21 -18.64
N PHE A 42 11.88 24.53 -19.04
CA PHE A 42 11.55 24.99 -20.39
C PHE A 42 11.70 26.51 -20.44
N ASN A 43 12.88 26.99 -20.83
CA ASN A 43 13.18 28.42 -20.92
C ASN A 43 12.93 28.93 -22.34
N PHE A 44 11.84 29.69 -22.48
CA PHE A 44 11.44 30.28 -23.75
C PHE A 44 12.13 31.64 -23.93
N LEU A 45 12.81 31.81 -25.07
CA LEU A 45 13.48 33.05 -25.48
C LEU A 45 12.85 33.55 -26.80
N PRO A 46 11.72 34.27 -26.75
CA PRO A 46 10.94 34.61 -27.96
C PRO A 46 11.64 35.57 -28.92
N GLU A 47 12.50 36.46 -28.42
CA GLU A 47 13.31 37.38 -29.23
C GLU A 47 14.37 36.62 -30.04
N GLU A 48 14.96 35.57 -29.46
CA GLU A 48 15.92 34.70 -30.13
C GLU A 48 15.26 33.57 -30.94
N ASN A 49 13.92 33.43 -30.85
CA ASN A 49 13.17 32.30 -31.40
C ASN A 49 13.73 30.93 -30.97
N LYS A 50 14.20 30.85 -29.72
CA LYS A 50 14.98 29.73 -29.17
C LYS A 50 14.34 29.17 -27.90
N LEU A 51 14.34 27.85 -27.79
CA LEU A 51 13.90 27.11 -26.60
C LEU A 51 15.12 26.48 -25.92
N GLU A 52 15.40 26.87 -24.70
CA GLU A 52 16.44 26.25 -23.90
C GLU A 52 15.84 25.24 -22.93
N ILE A 53 16.39 24.03 -22.93
CA ILE A 53 16.09 23.00 -21.94
C ILE A 53 17.27 22.95 -20.97
N ASP A 54 17.06 23.34 -19.71
CA ASP A 54 18.07 23.25 -18.65
C ASP A 54 17.69 22.14 -17.66
N VAL A 55 18.66 21.31 -17.27
CA VAL A 55 18.51 20.18 -16.32
C VAL A 55 19.60 20.20 -15.25
N ASN A 56 20.39 21.28 -15.16
CA ASN A 56 21.58 21.33 -14.31
C ASN A 56 21.25 21.56 -12.83
N GLU A 57 20.03 21.98 -12.50
CA GLU A 57 19.62 22.23 -11.12
C GLU A 57 19.13 20.94 -10.46
N GLU A 58 19.81 20.53 -9.39
CA GLU A 58 19.35 19.48 -8.49
C GLU A 58 18.21 20.00 -7.60
N MET A 59 17.29 19.10 -7.27
CA MET A 59 16.18 19.36 -6.36
C MET A 59 16.66 19.32 -4.91
N ASP A 60 16.06 20.19 -4.10
CA ASP A 60 16.19 20.27 -2.66
C ASP A 60 14.82 20.48 -2.00
N GLU A 61 14.81 20.65 -0.68
CA GLU A 61 13.60 20.89 0.12
C GLU A 61 12.88 22.21 -0.27
N GLY A 62 13.63 23.20 -0.78
CA GLY A 62 13.10 24.51 -1.20
C GLY A 62 12.52 24.51 -2.61
N THR A 63 12.84 23.52 -3.43
CA THR A 63 12.54 23.49 -4.86
C THR A 63 11.05 23.59 -5.16
N VAL A 64 10.20 22.89 -4.38
CA VAL A 64 8.75 22.93 -4.57
C VAL A 64 8.15 24.32 -4.27
N PHE A 65 8.75 25.07 -3.34
CA PHE A 65 8.37 26.44 -3.03
C PHE A 65 8.83 27.40 -4.15
N LYS A 66 10.11 27.27 -4.56
CA LYS A 66 10.72 28.09 -5.61
C LYS A 66 9.92 28.06 -6.93
N TYR A 67 9.41 26.89 -7.32
CA TYR A 67 8.66 26.69 -8.57
C TYR A 67 7.15 26.52 -8.39
N LEU A 68 6.62 26.87 -7.21
CA LEU A 68 5.18 26.84 -6.91
C LEU A 68 4.52 25.51 -7.31
N TYR A 69 5.07 24.38 -6.87
CA TYR A 69 4.48 23.09 -7.17
C TYR A 69 3.30 22.80 -6.24
N VAL A 70 2.09 22.85 -6.81
CA VAL A 70 0.80 22.71 -6.10
C VAL A 70 0.03 21.44 -6.48
N GLY A 71 0.74 20.45 -7.04
CA GLY A 71 0.17 19.22 -7.56
C GLY A 71 -0.60 19.40 -8.88
N LYS A 72 -1.23 18.33 -9.36
CA LYS A 72 -2.04 18.37 -10.58
C LYS A 72 -3.38 19.06 -10.33
N ILE A 73 -3.88 19.77 -11.34
CA ILE A 73 -5.26 20.26 -11.35
C ILE A 73 -6.20 19.05 -11.37
N LEU A 74 -7.20 19.06 -10.49
CA LEU A 74 -8.14 17.96 -10.31
C LEU A 74 -9.38 18.12 -11.22
N GLY A 75 -9.95 16.97 -11.62
CA GLY A 75 -11.12 16.91 -12.51
C GLY A 75 -10.81 17.28 -13.96
N ASN A 76 -11.85 17.63 -14.72
CA ASN A 76 -11.75 18.01 -16.15
C ASN A 76 -11.40 19.50 -16.35
N SER A 77 -10.72 20.13 -15.39
CA SER A 77 -10.33 21.53 -15.53
C SER A 77 -9.10 21.65 -16.46
N PRO A 78 -8.96 22.75 -17.22
CA PRO A 78 -7.79 22.99 -18.06
C PRO A 78 -6.49 22.88 -17.25
N LEU A 79 -5.47 22.23 -17.82
CA LEU A 79 -4.17 22.03 -17.17
C LEU A 79 -3.24 23.20 -17.52
N TRP A 80 -2.96 24.09 -16.57
CA TRP A 80 -2.22 25.34 -16.82
C TRP A 80 -1.14 25.66 -15.77
N TYR A 81 -0.97 24.84 -14.73
CA TYR A 81 0.13 25.05 -13.79
C TYR A 81 1.48 24.89 -14.50
N ALA A 82 2.41 25.82 -14.23
CA ALA A 82 3.71 25.91 -14.86
C ALA A 82 4.67 24.83 -14.36
N SER A 83 4.41 24.25 -13.19
CA SER A 83 5.21 23.17 -12.61
C SER A 83 4.44 21.85 -12.55
N SER A 84 5.12 20.75 -12.89
CA SER A 84 4.52 19.41 -13.03
C SER A 84 5.56 18.32 -12.82
N THR A 85 5.14 17.12 -12.41
CA THR A 85 6.02 15.92 -12.36
C THR A 85 6.08 15.17 -13.70
N SER A 86 5.61 15.79 -14.77
CA SER A 86 5.58 15.23 -16.13
C SER A 86 5.59 16.37 -17.15
N SER A 87 6.36 16.19 -18.22
CA SER A 87 6.46 17.12 -19.35
C SER A 87 5.22 17.11 -20.25
N ASP A 88 4.40 16.05 -20.24
CA ASP A 88 3.29 15.82 -21.17
C ASP A 88 2.39 17.04 -21.41
N TYR A 89 2.06 17.75 -20.32
CA TYR A 89 1.16 18.90 -20.39
C TYR A 89 1.87 20.16 -20.90
N ILE A 90 3.12 20.38 -20.49
CA ILE A 90 3.93 21.50 -21.00
C ILE A 90 4.17 21.32 -22.49
N LEU A 91 4.46 20.10 -22.94
CA LEU A 91 4.63 19.77 -24.35
C LEU A 91 3.35 19.95 -25.18
N THR A 92 2.18 20.09 -24.55
CA THR A 92 0.89 20.15 -25.26
C THR A 92 0.01 21.33 -24.85
N GLU A 93 -0.74 21.20 -23.76
CA GLU A 93 -1.85 22.08 -23.43
C GLU A 93 -1.55 23.23 -22.44
N THR A 94 -0.45 23.16 -21.65
CA THR A 94 -0.18 24.12 -20.56
C THR A 94 -0.11 25.56 -21.06
N ILE A 95 0.75 25.85 -22.05
CA ILE A 95 0.94 27.22 -22.56
C ILE A 95 -0.35 27.72 -23.25
N TYR A 96 -1.02 26.86 -24.02
CA TYR A 96 -2.31 27.21 -24.63
C TYR A 96 -3.34 27.63 -23.56
N ASN A 97 -3.48 26.85 -22.48
CA ASN A 97 -4.44 27.16 -21.42
C ASN A 97 -4.05 28.45 -20.68
N LEU A 98 -2.76 28.72 -20.48
CA LEU A 98 -2.27 29.99 -19.93
C LEU A 98 -2.69 31.18 -20.80
N THR A 99 -2.70 31.07 -22.14
CA THR A 99 -3.18 32.17 -23.03
C THR A 99 -4.67 32.48 -22.89
N LYS A 100 -5.46 31.62 -22.24
CA LYS A 100 -6.90 31.83 -21.99
C LYS A 100 -7.18 32.49 -20.65
N MET A 101 -6.15 32.72 -19.85
CA MET A 101 -6.24 33.36 -18.55
C MET A 101 -5.87 34.84 -18.65
N ASP A 102 -6.24 35.59 -17.62
CA ASP A 102 -5.90 37.00 -17.49
C ASP A 102 -4.82 37.16 -16.41
N PHE A 103 -3.61 37.52 -16.84
CA PHE A 103 -2.47 37.85 -15.99
C PHE A 103 -2.00 39.30 -16.21
N GLY A 104 -2.86 40.16 -16.76
CA GLY A 104 -2.48 41.51 -17.17
C GLY A 104 -1.78 41.57 -18.52
N GLU A 105 -1.58 42.78 -19.03
CA GLU A 105 -1.15 43.03 -20.41
C GLU A 105 0.23 42.45 -20.74
N GLU A 106 1.23 42.68 -19.87
CA GLU A 106 2.62 42.28 -20.13
C GLU A 106 2.77 40.75 -20.21
N LEU A 107 2.34 40.03 -19.17
CA LEU A 107 2.52 38.57 -19.12
C LEU A 107 1.65 37.87 -20.17
N ASN A 108 0.43 38.34 -20.42
CA ASN A 108 -0.41 37.79 -21.48
C ASN A 108 0.22 37.98 -22.86
N LYS A 109 0.84 39.12 -23.13
CA LYS A 109 1.56 39.36 -24.39
C LYS A 109 2.73 38.37 -24.55
N LYS A 110 3.54 38.17 -23.50
CA LYS A 110 4.64 37.20 -23.53
C LYS A 110 4.16 35.77 -23.75
N LEU A 111 3.12 35.33 -23.04
CA LEU A 111 2.54 33.99 -23.19
C LEU A 111 1.96 33.76 -24.59
N LYS A 112 1.30 34.78 -25.15
CA LYS A 112 0.76 34.73 -26.51
C LYS A 112 1.88 34.63 -27.55
N ASP A 113 2.93 35.42 -27.41
CA ASP A 113 4.10 35.38 -28.30
C ASP A 113 4.81 34.01 -28.25
N ILE A 114 4.97 33.45 -27.05
CA ILE A 114 5.48 32.08 -26.87
C ILE A 114 4.59 31.06 -27.59
N PHE A 115 3.27 31.14 -27.36
CA PHE A 115 2.34 30.20 -27.96
C PHE A 115 2.40 30.24 -29.50
N GLU A 116 2.41 31.44 -30.09
CA GLU A 116 2.42 31.62 -31.55
C GLU A 116 3.75 31.20 -32.19
N LYS A 117 4.89 31.44 -31.51
CA LYS A 117 6.23 31.13 -32.06
C LYS A 117 6.69 29.69 -31.83
N PHE A 118 6.25 29.05 -30.73
CA PHE A 118 6.81 27.78 -30.27
C PHE A 118 5.84 26.60 -30.34
N TYR A 119 4.53 26.80 -30.56
CA TYR A 119 3.58 25.69 -30.63
C TYR A 119 3.02 25.51 -32.04
N VAL A 120 2.95 24.25 -32.47
CA VAL A 120 2.39 23.81 -33.75
C VAL A 120 0.99 23.25 -33.52
N SER A 121 0.06 23.61 -34.39
CA SER A 121 -1.33 23.14 -34.36
C SER A 121 -1.54 21.92 -35.26
N ILE A 122 -2.24 20.92 -34.75
CA ILE A 122 -2.77 19.75 -35.48
C ILE A 122 -4.30 19.81 -35.41
N GLU A 123 -4.93 20.41 -36.43
CA GLU A 123 -6.35 20.79 -36.41
C GLU A 123 -7.30 19.60 -36.21
N GLU A 124 -6.92 18.42 -36.68
CA GLU A 124 -7.72 17.19 -36.59
C GLU A 124 -7.84 16.64 -35.17
N LEU A 125 -7.08 17.20 -34.22
CA LEU A 125 -7.11 16.81 -32.83
C LEU A 125 -7.96 17.76 -31.97
N GLU A 126 -8.53 17.21 -30.90
CA GLU A 126 -9.21 17.97 -29.86
C GLU A 126 -8.26 19.00 -29.22
N PRO A 127 -8.75 20.15 -28.71
CA PRO A 127 -7.91 21.24 -28.18
C PRO A 127 -6.81 20.80 -27.21
N LYS A 128 -7.08 19.84 -26.32
CA LYS A 128 -6.09 19.29 -25.36
C LYS A 128 -4.93 18.49 -25.97
N TYR A 129 -5.01 18.13 -27.26
CA TYR A 129 -3.95 17.42 -28.01
C TYR A 129 -3.48 18.19 -29.25
N ARG A 130 -4.18 19.28 -29.59
CA ARG A 130 -4.01 20.03 -30.84
C ARG A 130 -2.68 20.77 -30.90
N TYR A 131 -2.32 21.46 -29.82
CA TYR A 131 -1.13 22.30 -29.78
C TYR A 131 0.03 21.51 -29.20
N VAL A 132 1.18 21.52 -29.87
CA VAL A 132 2.37 20.77 -29.47
C VAL A 132 3.61 21.65 -29.56
N LEU A 133 4.46 21.57 -28.55
CA LEU A 133 5.73 22.29 -28.51
C LEU A 133 6.67 21.86 -29.65
N ASP A 134 7.14 22.82 -30.43
CA ASP A 134 8.12 22.62 -31.50
C ASP A 134 9.53 22.48 -30.92
N LEU A 135 9.97 21.23 -30.74
CA LEU A 135 11.32 20.93 -30.25
C LEU A 135 12.43 21.30 -31.25
N SER A 136 12.11 21.64 -32.50
CA SER A 136 13.12 22.17 -33.43
C SER A 136 13.73 23.49 -32.92
N LYS A 137 12.98 24.23 -32.10
CA LYS A 137 13.39 25.46 -31.42
C LYS A 137 14.49 25.25 -30.36
N SER A 138 14.68 24.01 -29.88
CA SER A 138 15.79 23.64 -28.99
C SER A 138 16.99 23.04 -29.72
N GLY A 139 16.98 23.10 -31.06
CA GLY A 139 18.00 22.49 -31.92
C GLY A 139 17.79 20.99 -32.18
N TYR A 140 16.67 20.41 -31.72
CA TYR A 140 16.34 19.00 -31.97
C TYR A 140 15.49 18.85 -33.23
N LYS A 141 16.14 18.65 -34.38
CA LYS A 141 15.53 18.68 -35.72
C LYS A 141 15.37 17.30 -36.37
N GLU A 142 15.25 16.23 -35.60
CA GLU A 142 15.14 14.88 -36.18
C GLU A 142 13.80 14.66 -36.92
N LYS A 143 12.69 15.18 -36.39
CA LYS A 143 11.34 15.07 -36.94
C LYS A 143 10.51 16.30 -36.59
N SER A 144 9.66 16.75 -37.50
CA SER A 144 8.66 17.79 -37.19
C SER A 144 7.48 17.20 -36.40
N VAL A 145 6.68 18.08 -35.78
CA VAL A 145 5.43 17.68 -35.11
C VAL A 145 4.47 17.00 -36.11
N GLN A 146 4.43 17.48 -37.34
CA GLN A 146 3.63 16.93 -38.42
C GLN A 146 4.09 15.52 -38.81
N ASP A 147 5.41 15.28 -38.87
CA ASP A 147 5.95 13.94 -39.15
C ASP A 147 5.56 12.93 -38.06
N LEU A 148 5.66 13.33 -36.79
CA LEU A 148 5.23 12.50 -35.67
C LEU A 148 3.74 12.16 -35.73
N PHE A 149 2.91 13.09 -36.19
CA PHE A 149 1.48 12.86 -36.34
C PHE A 149 1.16 11.98 -37.55
N LYS A 150 1.87 12.17 -38.67
CA LYS A 150 1.75 11.34 -39.87
C LYS A 150 2.04 9.87 -39.57
N GLU A 151 3.07 9.57 -38.78
CA GLU A 151 3.38 8.20 -38.33
C GLU A 151 2.22 7.54 -37.56
N ILE A 152 1.44 8.31 -36.80
CA ILE A 152 0.28 7.79 -36.08
C ILE A 152 -0.86 7.49 -37.06
N LYS A 153 -1.07 8.33 -38.07
CA LYS A 153 -2.13 8.15 -39.08
C LYS A 153 -1.84 6.98 -40.03
N GLU A 154 -0.58 6.77 -40.41
CA GLU A 154 -0.18 5.72 -41.36
C GLU A 154 -0.12 4.31 -40.74
N ASP A 155 -0.15 4.20 -39.41
CA ASP A 155 -0.25 2.92 -38.73
C ASP A 155 -1.67 2.36 -38.84
N LYS A 156 -1.84 1.31 -39.66
CA LYS A 156 -3.10 0.59 -39.89
C LYS A 156 -3.81 0.13 -38.62
N LYS A 157 -3.08 -0.05 -37.51
CA LYS A 157 -3.68 -0.40 -36.20
C LYS A 157 -4.50 0.74 -35.59
N ASN A 158 -4.46 1.94 -36.18
CA ASN A 158 -5.13 3.14 -35.69
C ASN A 158 -6.34 3.56 -36.53
N GLU A 159 -6.63 2.89 -37.66
CA GLU A 159 -7.70 3.27 -38.61
C GLU A 159 -9.09 3.38 -37.95
N ASN A 160 -9.36 2.57 -36.92
CA ASN A 160 -10.65 2.52 -36.22
C ASN A 160 -10.68 3.27 -34.88
N LEU A 161 -9.64 4.04 -34.55
CA LEU A 161 -9.58 4.77 -33.27
C LEU A 161 -10.36 6.08 -33.33
N SER A 162 -11.02 6.42 -32.23
CA SER A 162 -11.65 7.73 -32.09
C SER A 162 -10.60 8.87 -32.06
N PRO A 163 -10.96 10.11 -32.45
CA PRO A 163 -10.04 11.25 -32.39
C PRO A 163 -9.37 11.45 -31.01
N ASN A 164 -10.09 11.17 -29.93
CA ASN A 164 -9.58 11.22 -28.57
C ASN A 164 -8.52 10.13 -28.30
N GLU A 165 -8.70 8.92 -28.83
CA GLU A 165 -7.71 7.84 -28.71
C GLU A 165 -6.46 8.12 -29.54
N ILE A 166 -6.63 8.68 -30.75
CA ILE A 166 -5.53 9.15 -31.59
C ILE A 166 -4.74 10.23 -30.83
N GLY A 167 -5.43 11.22 -30.27
CA GLY A 167 -4.80 12.28 -29.46
C GLY A 167 -4.01 11.75 -28.26
N LYS A 168 -4.55 10.76 -27.53
CA LYS A 168 -3.82 10.08 -26.44
C LYS A 168 -2.55 9.38 -26.93
N LYS A 169 -2.61 8.68 -28.06
CA LYS A 169 -1.43 8.03 -28.65
C LYS A 169 -0.41 9.05 -29.13
N PHE A 170 -0.87 10.13 -29.76
CA PHE A 170 -0.02 11.21 -30.24
C PHE A 170 0.72 11.91 -29.10
N ARG A 171 0.03 12.27 -28.01
CA ARG A 171 0.67 12.80 -26.80
C ARG A 171 1.80 11.90 -26.30
N LYS A 172 1.53 10.59 -26.17
CA LYS A 172 2.57 9.62 -25.76
C LYS A 172 3.75 9.56 -26.73
N LYS A 173 3.51 9.70 -28.03
CA LYS A 173 4.55 9.73 -29.06
C LYS A 173 5.42 10.97 -28.92
N VAL A 174 4.81 12.13 -28.69
CA VAL A 174 5.50 13.40 -28.42
C VAL A 174 6.35 13.29 -27.15
N SER A 175 5.80 12.76 -26.04
CA SER A 175 6.56 12.54 -24.81
C SER A 175 7.79 11.67 -25.05
N LYS A 176 7.64 10.54 -25.73
CA LYS A 176 8.78 9.67 -26.10
C LYS A 176 9.81 10.35 -26.99
N TYR A 177 9.36 11.20 -27.91
CA TYR A 177 10.26 11.97 -28.76
C TYR A 177 11.09 12.96 -27.93
N PHE A 178 10.48 13.61 -26.94
CA PHE A 178 11.16 14.47 -25.99
C PHE A 178 12.11 13.69 -25.06
N GLU A 179 11.72 12.52 -24.56
CA GLU A 179 12.61 11.64 -23.78
C GLU A 179 13.86 11.26 -24.61
N GLY A 180 13.70 11.01 -25.91
CA GLY A 180 14.82 10.80 -26.83
C GLY A 180 15.76 12.00 -26.93
N TYR A 181 15.23 13.22 -26.95
CA TYR A 181 16.03 14.45 -26.86
C TYR A 181 16.82 14.52 -25.56
N LEU A 182 16.20 14.25 -24.41
CA LEU A 182 16.85 14.32 -23.11
C LEU A 182 18.05 13.37 -23.04
N LYS A 183 17.88 12.12 -23.47
CA LYS A 183 18.97 11.14 -23.51
C LYS A 183 20.11 11.59 -24.43
N LYS A 184 19.79 12.01 -25.66
CA LYS A 184 20.79 12.32 -26.69
C LYS A 184 21.52 13.65 -26.46
N LYS A 185 20.81 14.68 -25.98
CA LYS A 185 21.32 16.06 -25.92
C LYS A 185 21.63 16.53 -24.50
N LYS A 186 21.03 15.89 -23.49
CA LYS A 186 21.20 16.26 -22.07
C LYS A 186 21.81 15.14 -21.23
N ASN A 187 21.96 13.93 -21.78
CA ASN A 187 22.51 12.77 -21.08
C ASN A 187 21.82 12.51 -19.74
N ILE A 188 20.49 12.63 -19.72
CA ILE A 188 19.65 12.43 -18.53
C ILE A 188 18.46 11.54 -18.88
N GLU A 189 18.15 10.62 -17.98
CA GLU A 189 16.99 9.74 -18.06
C GLU A 189 15.74 10.43 -17.48
N PRO A 190 14.54 10.21 -18.03
CA PRO A 190 13.30 10.83 -17.53
C PRO A 190 13.04 10.58 -16.04
N GLU A 191 13.46 9.42 -15.52
CA GLU A 191 13.32 9.02 -14.12
C GLU A 191 14.25 9.77 -13.15
N GLU A 192 15.24 10.51 -13.66
CA GLU A 192 16.14 11.38 -12.89
C GLU A 192 15.57 12.79 -12.74
N ILE A 193 14.47 13.13 -13.43
CA ILE A 193 13.81 14.43 -13.34
C ILE A 193 12.62 14.33 -12.39
N GLY A 194 12.66 15.09 -11.30
CA GLY A 194 11.55 15.12 -10.34
C GLY A 194 10.55 16.24 -10.58
N LEU A 195 10.96 17.34 -11.22
CA LEU A 195 10.10 18.49 -11.50
C LEU A 195 10.38 19.11 -12.87
N TYR A 196 9.32 19.43 -13.59
CA TYR A 196 9.35 20.18 -14.85
C TYR A 196 8.74 21.56 -14.60
N THR A 197 9.32 22.62 -15.14
CA THR A 197 8.87 24.00 -14.91
C THR A 197 9.04 24.91 -16.14
N VAL A 198 8.26 25.98 -16.23
CA VAL A 198 8.24 26.94 -17.34
C VAL A 198 8.95 28.23 -16.96
N PHE A 199 9.82 28.69 -17.86
CA PHE A 199 10.60 29.92 -17.75
C PHE A 199 10.35 30.81 -18.98
N ILE A 200 10.32 32.12 -18.77
CA ILE A 200 10.25 33.15 -19.81
C ILE A 200 11.44 34.08 -19.60
N GLU A 201 12.34 34.15 -20.58
CA GLU A 201 13.51 35.06 -20.53
C GLU A 201 14.36 34.85 -19.26
N GLY A 202 14.59 33.58 -18.90
CA GLY A 202 15.38 33.20 -17.71
C GLY A 202 14.65 33.36 -16.37
N LYS A 203 13.39 33.83 -16.35
CA LYS A 203 12.58 33.95 -15.13
C LYS A 203 11.51 32.85 -15.05
N PRO A 204 11.38 32.11 -13.93
CA PRO A 204 10.33 31.12 -13.79
C PRO A 204 8.95 31.78 -13.76
N LEU A 205 7.92 31.10 -14.26
CA LEU A 205 6.56 31.65 -14.21
C LEU A 205 6.09 31.92 -12.77
N SER A 206 6.61 31.16 -11.79
CA SER A 206 6.37 31.34 -10.36
C SER A 206 6.90 32.68 -9.79
N SER A 207 7.74 33.42 -10.50
CA SER A 207 8.19 34.76 -10.06
C SER A 207 7.22 35.88 -10.41
N TYR A 208 6.22 35.63 -11.26
CA TYR A 208 5.22 36.65 -11.65
C TYR A 208 4.07 36.64 -10.65
N LYS A 209 3.82 37.78 -10.00
CA LYS A 209 2.82 37.90 -8.94
C LYS A 209 1.42 37.52 -9.44
N GLU A 210 1.07 37.94 -10.64
CA GLU A 210 -0.21 37.70 -11.31
C GLU A 210 -0.45 36.20 -11.53
N TYR A 211 0.62 35.46 -11.86
CA TYR A 211 0.57 34.00 -11.96
C TYR A 211 0.35 33.34 -10.60
N VAL A 212 1.10 33.77 -9.56
CA VAL A 212 0.95 33.25 -8.20
C VAL A 212 -0.46 33.50 -7.67
N ASP A 213 -0.99 34.72 -7.84
CA ASP A 213 -2.32 35.11 -7.41
C ASP A 213 -3.41 34.28 -8.11
N ALA A 214 -3.25 34.02 -9.42
CA ALA A 214 -4.16 33.14 -10.15
C ALA A 214 -4.11 31.69 -9.64
N VAL A 215 -2.93 31.17 -9.28
CA VAL A 215 -2.79 29.81 -8.70
C VAL A 215 -3.52 29.74 -7.37
N ILE A 216 -3.35 30.74 -6.49
CA ILE A 216 -4.06 30.83 -5.21
C ILE A 216 -5.57 30.88 -5.44
N GLU A 217 -6.05 31.74 -6.34
CA GLU A 217 -7.48 31.87 -6.64
C GLU A 217 -8.07 30.56 -7.18
N SER A 218 -7.30 29.83 -7.99
CA SER A 218 -7.75 28.55 -8.54
C SER A 218 -7.95 27.46 -7.49
N LYS A 219 -7.36 27.61 -6.29
CA LYS A 219 -7.56 26.67 -5.17
C LYS A 219 -8.78 27.02 -4.32
N LYS A 220 -9.32 28.24 -4.44
CA LYS A 220 -10.53 28.63 -3.71
C LYS A 220 -11.77 27.89 -4.24
N PRO A 221 -12.76 27.62 -3.37
CA PRO A 221 -14.00 26.98 -3.77
C PRO A 221 -14.82 27.91 -4.68
N LYS A 222 -15.41 27.37 -5.76
CA LYS A 222 -16.24 28.17 -6.65
C LYS A 222 -17.52 28.61 -5.94
N THR A 223 -17.78 29.92 -5.89
CA THR A 223 -19.07 30.44 -5.44
C THR A 223 -20.14 30.13 -6.50
N GLN A 224 -21.11 29.28 -6.17
CA GLN A 224 -22.26 29.06 -7.06
C GLN A 224 -23.16 30.30 -7.03
N LYS A 225 -23.16 31.07 -8.12
CA LYS A 225 -24.21 32.08 -8.38
C LYS A 225 -25.46 31.34 -8.89
N THR A 226 -26.50 31.22 -8.08
CA THR A 226 -27.81 30.80 -8.58
C THR A 226 -28.43 31.93 -9.41
N LYS A 227 -28.89 31.62 -10.63
CA LYS A 227 -29.50 32.59 -11.57
C LYS A 227 -30.78 33.28 -11.05
N LYS A 228 -31.27 32.92 -9.87
CA LYS A 228 -32.40 33.54 -9.18
C LYS A 228 -32.05 33.59 -7.68
N ALA A 229 -32.00 34.79 -7.11
CA ALA A 229 -31.76 35.12 -5.70
C ALA A 229 -30.39 34.74 -5.12
N GLY A 230 -29.51 35.74 -4.98
CA GLY A 230 -28.40 35.78 -4.00
C GLY A 230 -27.39 34.63 -4.02
N ILE A 231 -26.34 34.75 -3.20
CA ILE A 231 -25.51 33.61 -2.84
C ILE A 231 -26.33 32.80 -1.84
N SER A 232 -26.71 31.55 -2.12
CA SER A 232 -27.39 30.71 -1.13
C SER A 232 -26.40 30.35 -0.02
N ARG A 233 -26.36 31.18 1.03
CA ARG A 233 -25.54 30.93 2.20
C ARG A 233 -26.21 29.85 3.06
N GLY A 234 -25.45 28.83 3.42
CA GLY A 234 -25.87 27.72 4.27
C GLY A 234 -25.15 27.72 5.61
N VAL A 235 -25.30 26.62 6.34
CA VAL A 235 -24.66 26.42 7.65
C VAL A 235 -23.39 25.59 7.47
N CYS A 236 -22.26 26.10 7.95
CA CYS A 236 -21.00 25.37 7.86
C CYS A 236 -21.08 24.08 8.68
N SER A 237 -20.85 22.94 8.06
CA SER A 237 -20.87 21.62 8.71
C SER A 237 -19.75 21.41 9.72
N ILE A 238 -18.80 22.35 9.83
CA ILE A 238 -17.66 22.29 10.76
C ILE A 238 -17.81 23.31 11.89
N CYS A 239 -18.01 24.59 11.59
CA CYS A 239 -18.06 25.65 12.61
C CYS A 239 -19.46 26.23 12.86
N GLY A 240 -20.48 25.83 12.10
CA GLY A 240 -21.85 26.33 12.26
C GLY A 240 -22.11 27.75 11.73
N SER A 241 -21.13 28.41 11.10
CA SER A 241 -21.31 29.75 10.53
C SER A 241 -22.35 29.79 9.40
N GLN A 242 -23.01 30.94 9.21
CA GLN A 242 -24.13 31.14 8.27
C GLN A 242 -23.69 31.65 6.88
N ASP A 243 -22.42 31.49 6.54
CA ASP A 243 -21.79 31.94 5.29
C ASP A 243 -21.27 30.78 4.44
N ALA A 244 -21.66 29.55 4.76
CA ALA A 244 -21.15 28.36 4.10
C ALA A 244 -21.67 28.22 2.68
N ILE A 245 -20.82 27.70 1.80
CA ILE A 245 -21.16 27.32 0.44
C ILE A 245 -21.05 25.81 0.28
N ALA A 246 -21.57 25.29 -0.83
CA ALA A 246 -21.42 23.88 -1.18
C ALA A 246 -19.94 23.47 -1.21
N PHE A 247 -19.60 22.34 -0.60
CA PHE A 247 -18.24 21.82 -0.62
C PHE A 247 -17.80 21.49 -2.05
N ASP A 248 -16.75 22.19 -2.53
CA ASP A 248 -16.23 22.02 -3.88
C ASP A 248 -15.22 20.86 -3.94
N SER A 249 -15.73 19.66 -4.20
CA SER A 249 -14.92 18.44 -4.30
C SER A 249 -13.90 18.46 -5.45
N SER A 250 -13.97 19.45 -6.38
CA SER A 250 -12.97 19.64 -7.44
C SER A 250 -11.69 20.32 -6.94
N LYS A 251 -11.69 20.84 -5.71
CA LYS A 251 -10.56 21.59 -5.12
C LYS A 251 -9.82 20.84 -4.03
N VAL A 252 -10.19 19.56 -3.81
CA VAL A 252 -9.65 18.71 -2.76
C VAL A 252 -9.26 17.34 -3.31
N LYS A 253 -8.20 16.75 -2.77
CA LYS A 253 -7.64 15.45 -3.16
C LYS A 253 -8.53 14.32 -2.67
N PHE A 254 -8.92 14.33 -1.39
CA PHE A 254 -9.73 13.28 -0.79
C PHE A 254 -11.22 13.61 -0.90
N LYS A 255 -11.93 12.82 -1.71
CA LYS A 255 -13.38 12.93 -1.88
C LYS A 255 -14.07 11.96 -0.94
N PHE A 256 -14.62 12.47 0.16
CA PHE A 256 -15.30 11.64 1.15
C PHE A 256 -16.75 11.30 0.82
N PHE A 257 -17.38 11.95 -0.16
CA PHE A 257 -18.75 11.67 -0.57
C PHE A 257 -18.91 11.56 -2.09
N THR A 258 -19.97 10.87 -2.52
CA THR A 258 -20.30 10.66 -3.94
C THR A 258 -21.55 11.43 -4.33
N THR A 259 -21.57 11.93 -5.57
CA THR A 259 -22.74 12.56 -6.20
C THR A 259 -23.37 11.68 -7.28
N ASN A 260 -22.93 10.43 -7.40
CA ASN A 260 -23.32 9.53 -8.50
C ASN A 260 -24.58 8.72 -8.20
N GLN A 261 -24.98 8.59 -6.92
CA GLN A 261 -26.14 7.78 -6.53
C GLN A 261 -27.13 8.63 -5.73
N ILE A 262 -28.37 8.67 -6.19
CA ILE A 262 -29.44 9.51 -5.63
C ILE A 262 -29.72 9.23 -4.15
N ILE A 263 -29.42 8.01 -3.68
CA ILE A 263 -29.54 7.60 -2.28
C ILE A 263 -28.64 8.39 -1.33
N PHE A 264 -27.58 9.04 -1.84
CA PHE A 264 -26.74 9.94 -1.05
C PHE A 264 -27.19 11.40 -1.14
N ALA A 265 -28.13 11.75 -2.00
CA ALA A 265 -28.58 13.13 -2.14
C ALA A 265 -29.54 13.50 -1.02
N SER A 266 -29.40 14.71 -0.47
CA SER A 266 -30.34 15.22 0.54
C SER A 266 -31.77 15.21 0.02
N SER A 267 -32.67 14.61 0.80
CA SER A 267 -34.08 14.37 0.42
C SER A 267 -34.25 13.57 -0.88
N LEU A 268 -33.29 12.70 -1.23
CA LEU A 268 -33.30 11.85 -2.42
C LEU A 268 -33.51 12.63 -3.74
N SER A 269 -33.06 13.88 -3.82
CA SER A 269 -33.19 14.73 -5.00
C SER A 269 -31.84 15.00 -5.65
N LYS A 270 -31.72 14.72 -6.95
CA LYS A 270 -30.48 14.94 -7.73
C LYS A 270 -29.95 16.37 -7.67
N ASN A 271 -30.82 17.36 -7.41
CA ASN A 271 -30.44 18.76 -7.33
C ASN A 271 -29.92 19.17 -5.93
N ASN A 272 -29.97 18.30 -4.93
CA ASN A 272 -29.70 18.64 -3.53
C ASN A 272 -28.35 18.13 -3.00
N TYR A 273 -27.47 17.56 -3.83
CA TYR A 273 -26.14 17.11 -3.37
C TYR A 273 -25.32 18.22 -2.69
N TYR A 274 -25.49 19.46 -3.13
CA TYR A 274 -24.82 20.63 -2.56
C TYR A 274 -25.15 20.87 -1.07
N LYS A 275 -26.28 20.31 -0.57
CA LYS A 275 -26.69 20.39 0.84
C LYS A 275 -26.02 19.34 1.71
N ASN A 276 -25.44 18.29 1.13
CA ASN A 276 -24.88 17.17 1.89
C ASN A 276 -23.67 17.59 2.73
N MET A 277 -22.94 18.60 2.27
CA MET A 277 -21.78 19.15 2.95
C MET A 277 -21.59 20.60 2.52
N GLN A 278 -21.62 21.50 3.49
CA GLN A 278 -21.42 22.93 3.27
C GLN A 278 -20.27 23.39 4.17
N MET A 279 -19.41 24.26 3.66
CA MET A 279 -18.24 24.74 4.38
C MET A 279 -18.03 26.22 4.10
N CYS A 280 -17.75 27.01 5.15
CA CYS A 280 -17.32 28.40 4.97
C CYS A 280 -15.89 28.46 4.42
N SER A 281 -15.50 29.61 3.87
CA SER A 281 -14.18 29.81 3.26
C SER A 281 -13.04 29.52 4.23
N GLU A 282 -13.22 29.90 5.51
CA GLU A 282 -12.23 29.71 6.56
C GLU A 282 -12.00 28.22 6.86
N CYS A 283 -13.06 27.44 7.11
CA CYS A 283 -12.95 25.99 7.30
C CYS A 283 -12.44 25.28 6.06
N PHE A 284 -12.79 25.77 4.86
CA PHE A 284 -12.30 25.20 3.60
C PHE A 284 -10.79 25.40 3.43
N SER A 285 -10.29 26.59 3.74
CA SER A 285 -8.86 26.89 3.74
C SER A 285 -8.09 26.02 4.75
N LYS A 286 -8.62 25.88 5.98
CA LYS A 286 -8.06 24.96 6.98
C LYS A 286 -8.05 23.52 6.49
N TYR A 287 -9.16 23.05 5.90
CA TYR A 287 -9.22 21.72 5.32
C TYR A 287 -8.15 21.51 4.24
N GLN A 288 -7.92 22.47 3.35
CA GLN A 288 -6.89 22.35 2.31
C GLN A 288 -5.47 22.31 2.88
N ALA A 289 -5.18 23.14 3.87
CA ALA A 289 -3.89 23.14 4.56
C ALA A 289 -3.65 21.80 5.27
N GLY A 290 -4.66 21.30 6.00
CA GLY A 290 -4.63 20.01 6.65
C GLY A 290 -4.50 18.85 5.67
N GLU A 291 -5.24 18.88 4.56
CA GLU A 291 -5.17 17.87 3.50
C GLU A 291 -3.77 17.76 2.88
N ASN A 292 -3.10 18.89 2.68
CA ASN A 292 -1.71 18.89 2.21
C ASN A 292 -0.76 18.33 3.26
N TYR A 293 -0.89 18.77 4.52
CA TYR A 293 -0.07 18.27 5.62
C TYR A 293 -0.18 16.75 5.78
N ILE A 294 -1.41 16.21 5.88
CA ILE A 294 -1.61 14.77 6.06
C ILE A 294 -1.11 13.97 4.85
N SER A 295 -1.25 14.49 3.63
CA SER A 295 -0.76 13.82 2.41
C SER A 295 0.76 13.70 2.42
N ASN A 296 1.45 14.70 2.98
CA ASN A 296 2.91 14.76 2.98
C ASN A 296 3.51 13.99 4.16
N LYS A 297 2.92 14.11 5.35
CA LYS A 297 3.54 13.62 6.60
C LYS A 297 2.85 12.40 7.22
N LEU A 298 1.56 12.19 6.95
CA LEU A 298 0.76 11.12 7.57
C LEU A 298 0.32 10.03 6.59
N SER A 299 0.85 10.07 5.37
CA SER A 299 0.65 9.07 4.33
C SER A 299 1.79 8.06 4.34
N THR A 300 1.46 6.77 4.36
CA THR A 300 2.43 5.67 4.37
C THR A 300 1.89 4.49 3.57
N LYS A 301 2.67 3.42 3.48
CA LYS A 301 2.27 2.16 2.84
C LYS A 301 2.23 1.02 3.83
N LEU A 302 1.20 0.19 3.69
CA LEU A 302 1.13 -1.14 4.28
C LEU A 302 1.03 -2.15 3.14
N THR A 303 2.15 -2.76 2.79
CA THR A 303 2.27 -3.74 1.70
C THR A 303 1.82 -3.14 0.36
N ALA A 304 0.73 -3.63 -0.23
CA ALA A 304 0.18 -3.16 -1.49
C ALA A 304 -0.77 -1.96 -1.36
N PHE A 305 -1.04 -1.46 -0.15
CA PHE A 305 -2.04 -0.43 0.10
C PHE A 305 -1.42 0.88 0.59
N ASP A 306 -1.86 1.99 0.00
CA ASP A 306 -1.60 3.32 0.54
C ASP A 306 -2.55 3.57 1.73
N VAL A 307 -2.00 4.09 2.83
CA VAL A 307 -2.70 4.30 4.09
C VAL A 307 -2.42 5.71 4.60
N LEU A 308 -3.49 6.45 4.86
CA LEU A 308 -3.44 7.75 5.53
C LEU A 308 -3.85 7.56 6.99
N ILE A 309 -3.05 8.04 7.94
CA ILE A 309 -3.29 7.91 9.38
C ILE A 309 -3.61 9.30 9.95
N ILE A 310 -4.88 9.61 10.17
CA ILE A 310 -5.31 10.96 10.58
C ILE A 310 -5.58 10.98 12.09
N PRO A 311 -4.80 11.71 12.89
CA PRO A 311 -5.17 11.97 14.28
C PRO A 311 -6.37 12.93 14.33
N GLN A 312 -7.32 12.61 15.19
CA GLN A 312 -8.45 13.45 15.54
C GLN A 312 -8.34 13.77 17.04
N PHE A 313 -8.09 15.04 17.35
CA PHE A 313 -7.92 15.49 18.73
C PHE A 313 -9.27 15.64 19.40
N ILE A 314 -9.50 14.85 20.45
CA ILE A 314 -10.76 14.77 21.19
C ILE A 314 -10.73 15.74 22.39
N HIS A 315 -9.60 15.77 23.11
CA HIS A 315 -9.36 16.67 24.23
C HIS A 315 -7.94 17.22 24.13
N GLY A 316 -7.76 18.52 24.38
CA GLY A 316 -6.53 19.21 24.00
C GLY A 316 -6.35 19.28 22.48
N LYS A 317 -5.49 20.17 22.01
CA LYS A 317 -4.99 20.17 20.64
C LYS A 317 -3.52 20.59 20.67
N PRO A 318 -2.65 20.12 19.74
CA PRO A 318 -1.30 20.62 19.64
C PRO A 318 -1.33 22.14 19.58
N ILE A 319 -0.56 22.76 20.46
CA ILE A 319 -0.61 24.21 20.67
C ILE A 319 0.25 24.90 19.61
N SER A 320 1.21 24.17 19.02
CA SER A 320 2.10 24.62 17.97
C SER A 320 2.25 23.60 16.83
N LYS A 321 2.75 24.08 15.68
CA LYS A 321 3.18 23.24 14.55
C LYS A 321 4.26 22.23 14.97
N TYR A 322 5.17 22.65 15.86
CA TYR A 322 6.23 21.80 16.40
C TYR A 322 5.67 20.60 17.20
N ASP A 323 4.70 20.83 18.08
CA ASP A 323 4.06 19.75 18.85
C ASP A 323 3.34 18.75 17.93
N LEU A 324 2.71 19.25 16.87
CA LEU A 324 2.05 18.43 15.86
C LEU A 324 3.05 17.61 15.04
N GLU A 325 4.21 18.16 14.71
CA GLU A 325 5.30 17.44 14.03
C GLU A 325 5.81 16.28 14.88
N ILE A 326 6.09 16.51 16.17
CA ILE A 326 6.47 15.43 17.10
C ILE A 326 5.41 14.33 17.16
N ALA A 327 4.12 14.70 17.28
CA ALA A 327 3.04 13.72 17.32
C ALA A 327 2.95 12.92 16.00
N THR A 328 3.12 13.59 14.88
CA THR A 328 3.09 13.01 13.53
C THR A 328 4.22 12.00 13.34
N ASP A 329 5.45 12.37 13.70
CA ASP A 329 6.62 11.49 13.60
C ASP A 329 6.43 10.24 14.46
N LYS A 330 6.00 10.41 15.73
CA LYS A 330 5.72 9.27 16.61
C LYS A 330 4.64 8.33 16.06
N ILE A 331 3.55 8.87 15.48
CA ILE A 331 2.49 8.05 14.87
C ILE A 331 3.05 7.21 13.71
N ILE A 332 3.84 7.84 12.84
CA ILE A 332 4.38 7.18 11.66
C ILE A 332 5.45 6.16 12.02
N ASP A 333 6.32 6.50 12.96
CA ASP A 333 7.34 5.58 13.47
C ASP A 333 6.71 4.39 14.17
N SER A 334 5.71 4.61 15.03
CA SER A 334 4.98 3.52 15.69
C SER A 334 4.32 2.57 14.67
N PHE A 335 3.71 3.12 13.61
CA PHE A 335 3.13 2.32 12.54
C PHE A 335 4.20 1.59 11.70
N ASN A 336 5.32 2.24 11.41
CA ASN A 336 6.43 1.67 10.64
C ASN A 336 7.15 0.55 11.41
N THR A 337 7.20 0.67 12.73
CA THR A 337 7.72 -0.35 13.64
C THR A 337 6.93 -1.64 13.55
N VAL A 338 5.61 -1.59 13.72
CA VAL A 338 4.77 -2.80 13.72
C VAL A 338 4.65 -3.45 12.34
N LYS A 339 4.87 -2.70 11.25
CA LYS A 339 4.77 -3.24 9.88
C LYS A 339 6.06 -3.86 9.34
N SER A 340 7.23 -3.58 9.92
CA SER A 340 8.54 -3.98 9.36
C SER A 340 9.35 -4.85 10.33
N TYR A 341 10.15 -5.77 9.78
CA TYR A 341 11.00 -6.64 10.59
C TYR A 341 12.11 -5.86 11.31
N GLU A 342 12.76 -4.95 10.60
CA GLU A 342 13.78 -4.05 11.17
C GLU A 342 13.24 -3.19 12.30
N GLY A 343 11.95 -2.79 12.22
CA GLY A 343 11.27 -2.08 13.29
C GLY A 343 11.11 -2.92 14.55
N ILE A 344 10.73 -4.20 14.40
CA ILE A 344 10.58 -5.13 15.54
C ILE A 344 11.94 -5.45 16.19
N GLU A 345 13.02 -5.61 15.41
CA GLU A 345 14.36 -5.88 15.99
C GLU A 345 14.97 -4.63 16.64
N ARG A 346 14.81 -3.42 16.06
CA ARG A 346 15.23 -2.14 16.70
C ARG A 346 14.58 -1.92 18.06
N LEU A 347 13.39 -2.46 18.27
CA LEU A 347 12.62 -2.23 19.47
C LEU A 347 13.11 -3.05 20.68
N ARG A 348 13.92 -4.10 20.47
CA ARG A 348 14.61 -4.76 21.60
C ARG A 348 15.59 -3.84 22.33
N GLU A 349 15.99 -2.73 21.73
CA GLU A 349 17.00 -1.81 22.28
C GLU A 349 16.39 -0.51 22.86
N GLU A 350 15.17 -0.12 22.48
CA GLU A 350 14.52 1.14 22.93
C GLU A 350 13.29 0.86 23.80
N ILE A 351 13.52 0.70 25.10
CA ILE A 351 12.50 0.48 26.11
C ILE A 351 11.71 1.77 26.38
N GLY A 352 10.44 1.79 25.95
CA GLY A 352 9.35 2.41 26.71
C GLY A 352 9.00 3.89 26.45
N THR A 353 9.79 4.67 25.71
CA THR A 353 9.58 6.14 25.61
C THR A 353 8.77 6.63 24.40
N SER A 354 8.57 5.79 23.37
CA SER A 354 7.99 6.23 22.08
C SER A 354 6.45 6.22 22.02
N LEU A 355 5.78 5.53 22.94
CA LEU A 355 4.34 5.21 22.84
C LEU A 355 3.42 6.03 23.75
N ASP A 356 3.94 7.00 24.50
CA ASP A 356 3.13 7.95 25.26
C ASP A 356 2.58 9.03 24.30
N LEU A 357 1.76 8.57 23.36
CA LEU A 357 1.07 9.37 22.35
C LEU A 357 -0.07 10.19 22.97
N THR A 358 -0.49 9.85 24.20
CA THR A 358 -1.58 10.50 24.91
C THR A 358 -1.15 10.80 26.34
N ASN A 359 -1.08 12.07 26.71
CA ASN A 359 -0.91 12.48 28.11
C ASN A 359 -2.20 13.15 28.60
N GLU A 360 -2.30 13.42 29.91
CA GLU A 360 -3.50 14.05 30.52
C GLU A 360 -3.89 15.39 29.87
N LYS A 361 -2.99 16.03 29.10
CA LYS A 361 -3.21 17.33 28.44
C LYS A 361 -3.71 17.21 27.00
N SER A 362 -3.58 16.04 26.35
CA SER A 362 -4.00 15.84 24.96
C SER A 362 -4.34 14.37 24.67
N TYR A 363 -5.58 14.13 24.25
CA TYR A 363 -6.10 12.83 23.82
C TYR A 363 -6.57 12.90 22.37
N PHE A 364 -6.11 11.98 21.54
CA PHE A 364 -6.53 11.84 20.15
C PHE A 364 -6.79 10.39 19.77
N LEU A 365 -7.64 10.23 18.75
CA LEU A 365 -7.92 8.95 18.11
C LEU A 365 -7.37 8.95 16.68
N LEU A 366 -6.96 7.80 16.20
CA LEU A 366 -6.45 7.60 14.86
C LEU A 366 -7.56 7.12 13.92
N ASN A 367 -7.60 7.71 12.73
CA ASN A 367 -8.44 7.26 11.62
C ASN A 367 -7.55 6.78 10.48
N PHE A 368 -7.70 5.51 10.09
CA PHE A 368 -6.95 4.91 8.99
C PHE A 368 -7.79 4.89 7.72
N ILE A 369 -7.26 5.50 6.66
CA ILE A 369 -7.89 5.52 5.34
C ILE A 369 -6.99 4.74 4.38
N PHE A 370 -7.45 3.55 3.99
CA PHE A 370 -6.84 2.79 2.90
C PHE A 370 -7.38 3.35 1.60
N TYR A 371 -6.51 3.77 0.69
CA TYR A 371 -6.94 4.44 -0.54
C TYR A 371 -6.11 4.03 -1.76
N GLU A 372 -6.65 4.34 -2.93
CA GLU A 372 -5.96 4.29 -4.21
C GLU A 372 -6.17 5.62 -4.93
N ILE A 373 -5.11 6.15 -5.54
CA ILE A 373 -5.24 7.29 -6.44
C ILE A 373 -5.49 6.74 -7.85
N ASP A 374 -6.69 6.99 -8.37
CA ASP A 374 -6.96 6.91 -9.80
C ASP A 374 -6.87 8.33 -10.38
N SER A 375 -6.46 8.44 -11.64
CA SER A 375 -6.13 9.65 -12.42
C SER A 375 -7.07 10.86 -12.28
N GLN A 376 -8.25 10.73 -11.67
CA GLN A 376 -9.24 11.80 -11.45
C GLN A 376 -9.78 11.91 -10.01
N ALA A 377 -9.51 10.94 -9.12
CA ALA A 377 -10.01 10.94 -7.75
C ALA A 377 -9.30 9.91 -6.85
N THR A 378 -9.16 10.25 -5.57
CA THR A 378 -8.83 9.27 -4.54
C THR A 378 -10.04 8.37 -4.26
N LYS A 379 -9.86 7.06 -4.45
CA LYS A 379 -10.83 6.03 -4.11
C LYS A 379 -10.52 5.46 -2.74
N ILE A 380 -11.46 5.63 -1.81
CA ILE A 380 -11.35 5.03 -0.47
C ILE A 380 -11.67 3.53 -0.56
N LEU A 381 -10.72 2.69 -0.16
CA LEU A 381 -10.85 1.24 -0.12
C LEU A 381 -11.47 0.76 1.19
N ARG A 382 -10.97 1.30 2.32
CA ARG A 382 -11.46 1.01 3.68
C ARG A 382 -11.21 2.22 4.56
N LEU A 383 -12.14 2.45 5.48
CA LEU A 383 -12.03 3.49 6.48
C LEU A 383 -12.23 2.87 7.86
N ILE A 384 -11.22 2.96 8.71
CA ILE A 384 -11.21 2.49 10.10
C ILE A 384 -11.10 3.72 10.98
N LYS A 385 -12.02 3.90 11.92
CA LYS A 385 -12.16 5.15 12.69
C LYS A 385 -11.96 4.90 14.17
N ASP A 386 -11.70 6.00 14.86
CA ASP A 386 -11.77 6.07 16.32
C ASP A 386 -10.86 5.01 16.99
N VAL A 387 -9.65 4.81 16.44
CA VAL A 387 -8.67 3.83 16.93
C VAL A 387 -7.76 4.48 17.97
N ASP A 388 -7.70 3.91 19.16
CA ASP A 388 -6.81 4.40 20.22
C ASP A 388 -5.33 4.13 19.87
N PRO A 389 -4.41 5.12 20.00
CA PRO A 389 -2.99 4.94 19.66
C PRO A 389 -2.28 3.80 20.40
N SER A 390 -2.76 3.39 21.59
CA SER A 390 -2.28 2.20 22.31
C SER A 390 -2.38 0.90 21.50
N ILE A 391 -3.12 0.91 20.38
CA ILE A 391 -3.16 -0.22 19.45
C ILE A 391 -1.79 -0.63 18.93
N PHE A 392 -0.86 0.32 18.72
CA PHE A 392 0.47 -0.01 18.21
C PHE A 392 1.24 -0.87 19.22
N GLU A 393 1.14 -0.53 20.51
CA GLU A 393 1.76 -1.32 21.58
C GLU A 393 1.14 -2.71 21.69
N ARG A 394 -0.20 -2.80 21.61
CA ARG A 394 -0.88 -4.10 21.61
C ARG A 394 -0.44 -4.99 20.45
N VAL A 395 -0.37 -4.42 19.23
CA VAL A 395 0.11 -5.14 18.04
C VAL A 395 1.54 -5.60 18.23
N ARG A 396 2.42 -4.74 18.75
CA ARG A 396 3.82 -5.06 19.01
C ARG A 396 3.98 -6.22 19.99
N ILE A 397 3.36 -6.13 21.17
CA ILE A 397 3.41 -7.20 22.19
C ILE A 397 2.87 -8.51 21.63
N ALA A 398 1.74 -8.47 20.90
CA ALA A 398 1.16 -9.67 20.31
C ALA A 398 2.08 -10.32 19.26
N LEU A 399 2.75 -9.52 18.44
CA LEU A 399 3.76 -10.01 17.47
C LEU A 399 4.98 -10.60 18.18
N GLU A 400 5.49 -9.94 19.23
CA GLU A 400 6.62 -10.43 20.01
C GLU A 400 6.34 -11.77 20.67
N ASN A 401 5.19 -11.90 21.33
CA ASN A 401 4.78 -13.15 21.96
C ASN A 401 4.62 -14.28 20.93
N ALA A 402 3.94 -14.02 19.81
CA ALA A 402 3.76 -15.02 18.76
C ALA A 402 5.08 -15.47 18.12
N ASN A 403 6.03 -14.53 17.93
CA ASN A 403 7.37 -14.84 17.43
C ASN A 403 8.19 -15.65 18.45
N LYS A 404 8.10 -15.27 19.74
CA LYS A 404 8.81 -15.93 20.84
C LYS A 404 8.36 -17.39 21.00
N ASP A 405 7.05 -17.64 21.00
CA ASP A 405 6.47 -18.98 21.19
C ASP A 405 7.03 -20.03 20.22
N VAL A 406 7.31 -19.65 18.97
CA VAL A 406 7.87 -20.54 17.95
C VAL A 406 9.39 -20.58 18.00
N LYS A 407 10.05 -19.44 18.24
CA LYS A 407 11.52 -19.36 18.37
C LYS A 407 12.05 -20.16 19.55
N GLU A 408 11.36 -20.18 20.68
CA GLU A 408 11.74 -20.97 21.87
C GLU A 408 11.89 -22.46 21.54
N ILE A 409 11.09 -22.97 20.59
CA ILE A 409 11.05 -24.41 20.27
C ILE A 409 11.96 -24.76 19.09
N LEU A 410 12.02 -23.88 18.09
CA LEU A 410 12.87 -24.09 16.90
C LEU A 410 14.32 -23.65 17.10
N GLY A 411 14.59 -22.86 18.14
CA GLY A 411 15.89 -22.30 18.51
C GLY A 411 16.31 -21.10 17.66
N GLU A 412 17.41 -20.46 18.08
CA GLU A 412 17.96 -19.21 17.52
C GLU A 412 18.28 -19.24 16.02
N LYS A 413 18.45 -20.43 15.44
CA LYS A 413 18.70 -20.58 14.01
C LYS A 413 17.45 -20.28 13.16
N TYR A 414 16.26 -20.34 13.75
CA TYR A 414 15.04 -19.95 13.08
C TYR A 414 14.93 -18.42 13.01
N LYS A 415 15.17 -17.87 11.82
CA LYS A 415 15.08 -16.42 11.56
C LYS A 415 13.70 -15.96 11.08
N GLY A 416 12.73 -16.87 11.01
CA GLY A 416 11.36 -16.51 10.61
C GLY A 416 10.72 -15.60 11.65
N THR A 417 9.91 -14.67 11.17
CA THR A 417 9.26 -13.65 11.98
C THR A 417 7.94 -13.25 11.33
N ILE A 418 7.00 -12.76 12.12
CA ILE A 418 5.80 -12.12 11.62
C ILE A 418 5.75 -10.65 12.00
N THR A 419 5.15 -9.86 11.13
CA THR A 419 4.88 -8.42 11.30
C THR A 419 3.44 -8.14 10.88
N LEU A 420 2.97 -6.90 11.00
CA LEU A 420 1.67 -6.52 10.46
C LEU A 420 1.59 -6.76 8.93
N SER A 421 2.72 -6.68 8.21
CA SER A 421 2.78 -6.99 6.78
C SER A 421 2.53 -8.47 6.46
N THR A 422 2.75 -9.38 7.41
CA THR A 422 2.49 -10.82 7.22
C THR A 422 1.04 -11.11 6.85
N VAL A 423 0.08 -10.31 7.35
CA VAL A 423 -1.35 -10.43 7.00
C VAL A 423 -1.53 -10.47 5.49
N TYR A 424 -0.87 -9.58 4.75
CA TYR A 424 -0.90 -9.57 3.29
C TYR A 424 -0.22 -10.80 2.71
N TYR A 425 1.01 -11.12 3.13
CA TYR A 425 1.80 -12.16 2.47
C TYR A 425 1.34 -13.60 2.75
N ILE A 426 0.47 -13.80 3.74
CA ILE A 426 -0.02 -15.12 4.12
C ILE A 426 -1.47 -15.39 3.70
N ASN A 427 -2.28 -14.34 3.51
CA ASN A 427 -3.63 -14.49 3.01
C ASN A 427 -3.64 -14.32 1.47
N PRO A 428 -4.11 -15.32 0.70
CA PRO A 428 -4.15 -15.23 -0.75
C PRO A 428 -5.00 -14.07 -1.28
N ILE A 429 -4.39 -13.18 -2.06
CA ILE A 429 -5.07 -12.16 -2.87
C ILE A 429 -4.71 -12.35 -4.34
N ARG A 430 -5.69 -12.18 -5.22
CA ARG A 430 -5.46 -12.18 -6.67
C ARG A 430 -4.74 -10.91 -7.10
N ILE A 431 -3.74 -11.05 -7.96
CA ILE A 431 -3.05 -9.93 -8.59
C ILE A 431 -3.47 -9.84 -10.06
N LYS A 432 -3.87 -8.65 -10.51
CA LYS A 432 -4.18 -8.35 -11.90
C LYS A 432 -3.52 -7.03 -12.28
N ASP A 433 -2.79 -7.02 -13.40
CA ASP A 433 -2.07 -5.84 -13.90
C ASP A 433 -1.15 -5.20 -12.83
N GLY A 434 -0.49 -6.04 -12.03
CA GLY A 434 0.36 -5.60 -10.92
C GLY A 434 -0.37 -5.08 -9.68
N LYS A 435 -1.71 -5.10 -9.66
CA LYS A 435 -2.53 -4.59 -8.54
C LYS A 435 -3.28 -5.71 -7.82
N ALA A 436 -3.42 -5.56 -6.51
CA ALA A 436 -4.25 -6.45 -5.70
C ALA A 436 -5.74 -6.26 -6.05
N VAL A 437 -6.43 -7.34 -6.36
CA VAL A 437 -7.88 -7.37 -6.59
C VAL A 437 -8.56 -8.30 -5.60
N LYS A 438 -9.78 -7.97 -5.17
CA LYS A 438 -10.50 -8.68 -4.08
C LYS A 438 -9.79 -8.55 -2.71
N TYR A 439 -9.24 -7.38 -2.42
CA TYR A 439 -8.55 -7.07 -1.14
C TYR A 439 -9.48 -6.92 0.08
N ARG A 440 -10.80 -7.09 -0.05
CA ARG A 440 -11.77 -6.80 1.03
C ARG A 440 -11.49 -7.62 2.29
N ASP A 441 -11.26 -8.91 2.12
CA ASP A 441 -11.00 -9.84 3.23
C ASP A 441 -9.75 -9.43 4.02
N ILE A 442 -8.69 -8.99 3.33
CA ILE A 442 -7.47 -8.48 3.99
C ILE A 442 -7.72 -7.17 4.73
N LEU A 443 -8.43 -6.22 4.11
CA LEU A 443 -8.76 -4.95 4.77
C LEU A 443 -9.71 -5.15 5.96
N GLU A 444 -10.53 -6.21 5.96
CA GLU A 444 -11.34 -6.63 7.10
C GLU A 444 -10.49 -7.20 8.23
N ILE A 445 -9.46 -7.98 7.93
CA ILE A 445 -8.50 -8.46 8.93
C ILE A 445 -7.74 -7.28 9.54
N TYR A 446 -7.25 -6.32 8.75
CA TYR A 446 -6.62 -5.12 9.30
C TYR A 446 -7.57 -4.29 10.16
N ASP A 447 -8.84 -4.15 9.76
CA ASP A 447 -9.87 -3.51 10.61
C ASP A 447 -10.04 -4.26 11.93
N ALA A 448 -10.14 -5.58 11.89
CA ALA A 448 -10.28 -6.38 13.10
C ALA A 448 -9.07 -6.22 14.04
N ILE A 449 -7.85 -6.28 13.51
CA ILE A 449 -6.62 -6.06 14.29
C ILE A 449 -6.65 -4.67 14.93
N LEU A 450 -6.93 -3.62 14.15
CA LEU A 450 -6.85 -2.24 14.63
C LEU A 450 -8.00 -1.85 15.59
N THR A 451 -9.14 -2.54 15.52
CA THR A 451 -10.33 -2.22 16.33
C THR A 451 -10.67 -3.28 17.38
N GLY A 452 -9.93 -4.39 17.44
CA GLY A 452 -10.19 -5.51 18.34
C GLY A 452 -11.48 -6.28 18.01
N LYS A 453 -11.91 -6.32 16.74
CA LYS A 453 -13.10 -7.10 16.34
C LYS A 453 -12.77 -8.59 16.24
N ASN A 454 -13.79 -9.41 16.50
CA ASN A 454 -13.70 -10.85 16.33
C ASN A 454 -13.63 -11.26 14.85
N LEU A 455 -12.77 -12.22 14.57
CA LEU A 455 -12.61 -12.91 13.29
C LEU A 455 -13.08 -14.37 13.41
N SER A 456 -13.46 -14.96 12.29
CA SER A 456 -13.78 -16.38 12.22
C SER A 456 -12.49 -17.20 12.07
N LYS A 457 -12.10 -17.95 13.10
CA LYS A 457 -10.96 -18.89 13.07
C LYS A 457 -11.04 -19.82 11.85
N LYS A 458 -12.24 -20.33 11.58
CA LYS A 458 -12.55 -21.14 10.39
C LYS A 458 -12.22 -20.42 9.08
N HIS A 459 -12.63 -19.15 8.92
CA HIS A 459 -12.33 -18.40 7.71
C HIS A 459 -10.82 -18.16 7.54
N ILE A 460 -10.13 -17.78 8.63
CA ILE A 460 -8.67 -17.58 8.62
C ILE A 460 -7.96 -18.87 8.22
N ILE A 461 -8.29 -20.01 8.84
CA ILE A 461 -7.64 -21.28 8.52
C ILE A 461 -7.91 -21.71 7.07
N ASN A 462 -9.13 -21.50 6.55
CA ASN A 462 -9.43 -21.78 5.15
C ASN A 462 -8.53 -20.96 4.20
N ASN A 463 -8.35 -19.66 4.47
CA ASN A 463 -7.46 -18.81 3.67
C ASN A 463 -6.01 -19.29 3.73
N LEU A 464 -5.53 -19.70 4.90
CA LEU A 464 -4.17 -20.22 5.08
C LEU A 464 -3.96 -21.52 4.28
N VAL A 465 -4.94 -22.43 4.28
CA VAL A 465 -4.92 -23.66 3.48
C VAL A 465 -4.97 -23.36 1.98
N ASP A 466 -5.72 -22.34 1.55
CA ASP A 466 -5.68 -21.88 0.16
C ASP A 466 -4.29 -21.38 -0.25
N GLY A 467 -3.57 -20.71 0.65
CA GLY A 467 -2.16 -20.36 0.43
C GLY A 467 -1.25 -21.59 0.30
N VAL A 468 -1.47 -22.63 1.12
CA VAL A 468 -0.77 -23.92 0.93
C VAL A 468 -1.06 -24.50 -0.45
N ARG A 469 -2.31 -24.48 -0.92
CA ARG A 469 -2.67 -24.97 -2.27
C ARG A 469 -1.97 -24.18 -3.36
N ILE A 470 -1.83 -22.86 -3.19
CA ILE A 470 -1.11 -22.00 -4.12
C ILE A 470 0.36 -22.41 -4.21
N ILE A 471 1.00 -22.63 -3.06
CA ILE A 471 2.40 -23.06 -2.99
C ILE A 471 2.57 -24.47 -3.58
N LYS A 472 1.76 -25.43 -3.11
CA LYS A 472 1.83 -26.85 -3.50
C LYS A 472 1.62 -27.07 -5.00
N PHE A 473 0.66 -26.36 -5.58
CA PHE A 473 0.29 -26.49 -7.00
C PHE A 473 0.90 -25.41 -7.90
N LYS A 474 1.83 -24.60 -7.38
CA LYS A 474 2.52 -23.53 -8.12
C LYS A 474 1.56 -22.61 -8.89
N LYS A 475 0.49 -22.16 -8.22
CA LYS A 475 -0.54 -21.31 -8.85
C LYS A 475 -0.06 -19.85 -8.95
N GLY A 476 0.09 -19.34 -10.17
CA GLY A 476 0.40 -17.92 -10.41
C GLY A 476 -0.78 -16.96 -10.24
N GLY A 477 -0.48 -15.66 -10.28
CA GLY A 477 -1.49 -14.58 -10.22
C GLY A 477 -2.00 -14.28 -8.80
N TYR A 478 -1.17 -14.55 -7.79
CA TYR A 478 -1.43 -14.25 -6.39
C TYR A 478 -0.27 -13.45 -5.78
N ASN A 479 -0.52 -12.82 -4.64
CA ASN A 479 0.49 -12.14 -3.83
C ASN A 479 1.51 -13.11 -3.19
N ILE A 480 1.12 -14.36 -2.96
CA ILE A 480 2.03 -15.44 -2.56
C ILE A 480 2.77 -15.90 -3.81
N ILE A 481 4.10 -15.84 -3.78
CA ILE A 481 4.99 -16.29 -4.87
C ILE A 481 5.41 -17.74 -4.56
N PRO A 482 4.80 -18.77 -5.19
CA PRO A 482 5.03 -20.18 -4.87
C PRO A 482 6.50 -20.61 -4.97
N GLU A 483 7.23 -20.07 -5.94
CA GLU A 483 8.62 -20.45 -6.24
C GLU A 483 9.58 -20.02 -5.14
N LYS A 484 9.19 -19.05 -4.31
CA LYS A 484 10.01 -18.51 -3.20
C LYS A 484 9.55 -19.01 -1.84
N ARG A 485 8.62 -19.96 -1.78
CA ARG A 485 7.97 -20.40 -0.54
C ARG A 485 8.04 -21.92 -0.39
N TYR A 486 8.59 -22.36 0.72
CA TYR A 486 8.48 -23.74 1.17
C TYR A 486 7.25 -23.89 2.08
N ILE A 487 6.51 -24.99 1.91
CA ILE A 487 5.25 -25.23 2.64
C ILE A 487 5.50 -25.24 4.15
N GLU A 488 6.61 -25.84 4.58
CA GLU A 488 7.02 -25.95 5.98
C GLU A 488 7.13 -24.56 6.62
N PHE A 489 7.96 -23.68 6.07
CA PHE A 489 8.14 -22.33 6.62
C PHE A 489 6.89 -21.47 6.52
N TYR A 490 6.11 -21.61 5.45
CA TYR A 490 4.80 -20.93 5.33
C TYR A 490 3.84 -21.35 6.46
N LEU A 491 3.80 -22.63 6.84
CA LEU A 491 2.93 -23.12 7.92
C LEU A 491 3.40 -22.72 9.30
N LEU A 492 4.71 -22.56 9.51
CA LEU A 492 5.24 -21.98 10.74
C LEU A 492 4.82 -20.52 10.86
N GLU A 493 4.98 -19.75 9.78
CA GLU A 493 4.45 -18.38 9.70
C GLU A 493 2.94 -18.33 9.92
N ALA A 494 2.20 -19.31 9.39
CA ALA A 494 0.75 -19.41 9.57
C ALA A 494 0.36 -19.70 11.01
N SER A 495 1.13 -20.55 11.71
CA SER A 495 0.91 -20.84 13.12
C SER A 495 1.20 -19.63 13.98
N MET A 496 2.32 -18.92 13.73
CA MET A 496 2.63 -17.64 14.39
C MET A 496 1.52 -16.60 14.13
N TYR A 497 1.04 -16.50 12.90
CA TYR A 497 -0.02 -15.55 12.53
C TYR A 497 -1.34 -15.83 13.25
N VAL A 498 -1.75 -17.10 13.39
CA VAL A 498 -2.94 -17.48 14.18
C VAL A 498 -2.75 -17.08 15.64
N LYS A 499 -1.56 -17.33 16.22
CA LYS A 499 -1.25 -16.93 17.60
C LYS A 499 -1.25 -15.41 17.79
N PHE A 500 -0.72 -14.66 16.84
CA PHE A 500 -0.80 -13.21 16.85
C PHE A 500 -2.26 -12.71 16.90
N LEU A 501 -3.16 -13.30 16.11
CA LEU A 501 -4.56 -12.93 16.13
C LEU A 501 -5.27 -13.34 17.44
N GLU A 502 -4.87 -14.43 18.09
CA GLU A 502 -5.34 -14.80 19.43
C GLU A 502 -4.85 -13.80 20.48
N TYR A 503 -3.56 -13.43 20.49
CA TYR A 503 -3.01 -12.42 21.40
C TYR A 503 -3.64 -11.03 21.21
N MET A 504 -4.04 -10.69 19.98
CA MET A 504 -4.81 -9.48 19.70
C MET A 504 -6.27 -9.55 20.17
N GLY A 505 -6.73 -10.70 20.68
CA GLY A 505 -8.13 -10.94 21.03
C GLY A 505 -9.08 -11.01 19.83
N CYS A 506 -8.54 -11.13 18.61
CA CYS A 506 -9.33 -11.22 17.39
C CYS A 506 -9.85 -12.64 17.14
N LEU A 507 -9.23 -13.66 17.73
CA LEU A 507 -9.70 -15.05 17.70
C LEU A 507 -10.02 -15.51 19.11
N LYS A 508 -11.13 -16.27 19.25
CA LYS A 508 -11.46 -16.91 20.52
C LYS A 508 -10.47 -18.03 20.81
N GLU A 509 -9.88 -18.02 22.00
CA GLU A 509 -9.12 -19.15 22.52
C GLU A 509 -10.07 -20.33 22.76
N GLY A 510 -9.64 -21.53 22.35
CA GLY A 510 -10.39 -22.77 22.53
C GLY A 510 -10.10 -23.43 23.89
N GLU A 511 -10.81 -24.52 24.18
CA GLU A 511 -10.49 -25.39 25.31
C GLU A 511 -9.15 -26.10 25.05
N ARG A 512 -8.10 -25.60 25.69
CA ARG A 512 -6.75 -26.15 25.57
C ARG A 512 -6.66 -27.54 26.20
N LEU A 513 -5.98 -28.47 25.52
CA LEU A 513 -5.66 -29.78 26.06
C LEU A 513 -4.67 -29.67 27.24
N ASP A 514 -4.92 -30.44 28.30
CA ASP A 514 -3.92 -30.70 29.34
C ASP A 514 -2.85 -31.68 28.80
N VAL A 515 -1.70 -31.12 28.41
CA VAL A 515 -0.58 -31.88 27.81
C VAL A 515 0.12 -32.82 28.80
N SER A 516 -0.14 -32.71 30.11
CA SER A 516 0.45 -33.60 31.13
C SER A 516 0.02 -35.06 30.94
N GLN A 517 -1.14 -35.29 30.32
CA GLN A 517 -1.69 -36.61 30.01
C GLN A 517 -1.09 -37.25 28.75
N LEU A 518 -0.25 -36.51 28.01
CA LEU A 518 0.48 -37.02 26.86
C LEU A 518 1.81 -37.64 27.33
N LYS A 519 2.20 -38.74 26.71
CA LYS A 519 3.44 -39.48 26.98
C LYS A 519 4.55 -39.17 25.97
N ILE A 520 4.33 -38.17 25.11
CA ILE A 520 5.24 -37.74 24.04
C ILE A 520 6.40 -36.86 24.55
N ASP A 521 7.35 -36.56 23.67
CA ASP A 521 8.49 -35.67 23.93
C ASP A 521 8.06 -34.27 24.43
N GLU A 522 8.81 -33.74 25.40
CA GLU A 522 8.49 -32.47 26.06
C GLU A 522 8.48 -31.28 25.08
N ASN A 523 9.34 -31.24 24.06
CA ASN A 523 9.29 -30.13 23.08
C ASN A 523 7.99 -30.14 22.27
N ILE A 524 7.46 -31.34 21.98
CA ILE A 524 6.18 -31.49 21.30
C ILE A 524 5.05 -31.00 22.21
N LYS A 525 5.09 -31.34 23.51
CA LYS A 525 4.13 -30.83 24.49
C LYS A 525 4.19 -29.31 24.61
N THR A 526 5.39 -28.73 24.70
CA THR A 526 5.60 -27.28 24.73
C THR A 526 5.02 -26.61 23.49
N PHE A 527 5.20 -27.20 22.30
CA PHE A 527 4.58 -26.68 21.08
C PHE A 527 3.06 -26.70 21.13
N ILE A 528 2.46 -27.83 21.49
CA ILE A 528 1.00 -27.97 21.62
C ILE A 528 0.44 -26.97 22.66
N SER A 529 1.16 -26.81 23.76
CA SER A 529 0.90 -25.85 24.84
C SER A 529 0.89 -24.41 24.31
N ASN A 530 1.99 -23.96 23.71
CA ASN A 530 2.15 -22.59 23.23
C ASN A 530 1.13 -22.27 22.12
N MET A 531 0.81 -23.27 21.30
CA MET A 531 -0.19 -23.14 20.25
C MET A 531 -1.65 -23.22 20.74
N ASN A 532 -1.88 -23.48 22.03
CA ASN A 532 -3.20 -23.67 22.64
C ASN A 532 -4.09 -24.69 21.92
N TYR A 533 -3.50 -25.81 21.45
CA TYR A 533 -4.27 -26.81 20.73
C TYR A 533 -5.20 -27.61 21.64
N ASN A 534 -6.46 -27.79 21.19
CA ASN A 534 -7.42 -28.70 21.80
C ASN A 534 -7.14 -30.17 21.42
N GLU A 535 -7.96 -31.11 21.88
CA GLU A 535 -7.76 -32.54 21.60
C GLU A 535 -7.74 -32.90 20.10
N GLN A 536 -8.67 -32.34 19.31
CA GLN A 536 -8.79 -32.66 17.87
C GLN A 536 -7.67 -32.00 17.05
N GLU A 537 -7.31 -30.77 17.41
CA GLU A 537 -6.18 -30.04 16.83
C GLU A 537 -4.87 -30.77 17.14
N THR A 538 -4.69 -31.23 18.39
CA THR A 538 -3.54 -32.03 18.83
C THR A 538 -3.47 -33.36 18.10
N ALA A 539 -4.60 -34.07 17.96
CA ALA A 539 -4.66 -35.32 17.22
C ALA A 539 -4.16 -35.17 15.77
N MET A 540 -4.60 -34.11 15.10
CA MET A 540 -4.18 -33.79 13.72
C MET A 540 -2.71 -33.36 13.67
N PHE A 541 -2.26 -32.53 14.61
CA PHE A 541 -0.86 -32.15 14.73
C PHE A 541 0.06 -33.36 14.92
N LEU A 542 -0.25 -34.29 15.82
CA LEU A 542 0.56 -35.49 16.03
C LEU A 542 0.55 -36.43 14.81
N LEU A 543 -0.59 -36.54 14.11
CA LEU A 543 -0.64 -37.28 12.84
C LEU A 543 0.30 -36.64 11.80
N GLY A 544 0.29 -35.31 11.72
CA GLY A 544 1.22 -34.52 10.92
C GLY A 544 2.69 -34.72 11.31
N TYR A 545 2.98 -34.71 12.60
CA TYR A 545 4.32 -34.93 13.14
C TYR A 545 4.89 -36.27 12.65
N LEU A 546 4.11 -37.34 12.75
CA LEU A 546 4.49 -38.68 12.29
C LEU A 546 4.73 -38.73 10.77
N ILE A 547 3.91 -38.02 9.98
CA ILE A 547 4.14 -37.83 8.54
C ILE A 547 5.49 -37.14 8.30
N GLY A 548 5.84 -36.14 9.09
CA GLY A 548 7.14 -35.45 9.03
C GLY A 548 8.30 -36.38 9.37
N GLN A 549 8.18 -37.21 10.42
CA GLN A 549 9.20 -38.21 10.78
C GLN A 549 9.46 -39.20 9.63
N ILE A 550 8.41 -39.73 9.01
CA ILE A 550 8.51 -40.57 7.80
C ILE A 550 9.20 -39.80 6.68
N GLY A 551 8.76 -38.57 6.42
CA GLY A 551 9.30 -37.72 5.36
C GLY A 551 10.78 -37.41 5.52
N ASN A 552 11.25 -37.19 6.76
CA ASN A 552 12.66 -36.95 7.07
C ASN A 552 13.52 -38.19 6.77
N VAL A 553 13.04 -39.39 7.09
CA VAL A 553 13.75 -40.64 6.76
C VAL A 553 13.81 -40.85 5.24
N GLN A 554 12.69 -40.63 4.55
CA GLN A 554 12.63 -40.73 3.08
C GLN A 554 13.59 -39.76 2.40
N TYR A 555 13.63 -38.51 2.87
CA TYR A 555 14.55 -37.48 2.38
C TYR A 555 16.01 -37.88 2.57
N LYS A 556 16.41 -38.33 3.77
CA LYS A 556 17.77 -38.80 4.04
C LYS A 556 18.19 -39.98 3.17
N LYS A 557 17.27 -40.90 2.87
CA LYS A 557 17.53 -42.02 1.95
C LYS A 557 17.71 -41.54 0.51
N ALA A 558 16.87 -40.61 0.05
CA ALA A 558 16.94 -40.05 -1.29
C ALA A 558 18.22 -39.23 -1.53
N GLN A 559 18.69 -38.47 -0.54
CA GLN A 559 19.96 -37.72 -0.62
C GLN A 559 21.19 -38.60 -0.85
N LYS A 560 21.20 -39.83 -0.31
CA LYS A 560 22.33 -40.77 -0.47
C LYS A 560 22.49 -41.30 -1.91
N GLY A 561 21.53 -41.05 -2.80
CA GLY A 561 21.51 -41.56 -4.18
C GLY A 561 21.47 -40.49 -5.27
N ILE A 562 21.63 -39.20 -4.93
CA ILE A 562 21.52 -38.07 -5.87
C ILE A 562 22.88 -37.36 -5.95
N GLN A 563 23.51 -37.35 -7.13
CA GLN A 563 24.75 -36.61 -7.42
C GLN A 563 24.51 -35.23 -8.07
N ASP A 564 23.29 -34.94 -8.54
CA ASP A 564 22.93 -33.67 -9.22
C ASP A 564 21.68 -33.00 -8.62
N GLU A 565 21.54 -31.69 -8.83
CA GLU A 565 20.64 -30.66 -8.25
C GLU A 565 19.09 -30.93 -8.20
N GLY A 566 18.63 -32.17 -8.08
CA GLY A 566 17.21 -32.51 -7.87
C GLY A 566 16.79 -32.44 -6.40
N THR A 567 15.62 -31.84 -6.10
CA THR A 567 15.07 -31.86 -4.74
C THR A 567 14.67 -33.30 -4.34
N PRO A 568 15.26 -33.87 -3.27
CA PRO A 568 14.95 -35.24 -2.86
C PRO A 568 13.46 -35.41 -2.54
N ASN A 569 12.83 -36.41 -3.16
CA ASN A 569 11.39 -36.63 -3.06
C ASN A 569 11.00 -37.22 -1.68
N LYS A 570 9.83 -36.81 -1.15
CA LYS A 570 9.20 -37.35 0.08
C LYS A 570 7.88 -38.02 -0.27
N PRO A 571 7.87 -39.31 -0.69
CA PRO A 571 6.67 -40.01 -1.14
C PRO A 571 5.47 -39.98 -0.18
N ILE A 572 5.70 -39.86 1.13
CA ILE A 572 4.62 -39.74 2.13
C ILE A 572 3.68 -38.56 1.85
N LEU A 573 4.18 -37.47 1.26
CA LEU A 573 3.36 -36.30 0.92
C LEU A 573 2.26 -36.60 -0.09
N ASN A 574 2.41 -37.65 -0.91
CA ASN A 574 1.39 -38.08 -1.87
C ASN A 574 0.17 -38.73 -1.20
N LYS A 575 0.26 -39.04 0.10
CA LYS A 575 -0.86 -39.55 0.90
C LYS A 575 -1.75 -38.44 1.47
N ILE A 576 -1.26 -37.20 1.49
CA ILE A 576 -2.02 -36.05 2.01
C ILE A 576 -2.93 -35.50 0.91
N ASN A 577 -4.22 -35.35 1.23
CA ASN A 577 -5.17 -34.68 0.34
C ASN A 577 -5.19 -33.17 0.63
N PHE A 578 -4.52 -32.39 -0.23
CA PHE A 578 -4.43 -30.93 -0.11
C PHE A 578 -5.76 -30.19 -0.37
N ASN A 579 -6.82 -30.88 -0.81
CA ASN A 579 -8.19 -30.31 -0.93
C ASN A 579 -9.02 -30.44 0.36
N GLY A 580 -8.42 -30.97 1.44
CA GLY A 580 -9.01 -31.10 2.76
C GLY A 580 -9.13 -32.55 3.25
N LEU A 581 -9.11 -32.70 4.57
CA LEU A 581 -9.19 -33.98 5.30
C LEU A 581 -10.52 -34.06 6.06
N ASP A 582 -11.53 -34.67 5.45
CA ASP A 582 -12.74 -35.06 6.16
C ASP A 582 -12.51 -36.31 7.04
N LYS A 583 -13.50 -36.63 7.88
CA LYS A 583 -13.47 -37.77 8.82
C LYS A 583 -13.00 -39.08 8.18
N GLN A 584 -13.48 -39.43 6.99
CA GLN A 584 -13.12 -40.68 6.33
C GLN A 584 -11.66 -40.66 5.86
N LYS A 585 -11.21 -39.52 5.31
CA LYS A 585 -9.81 -39.34 4.91
C LYS A 585 -8.86 -39.36 6.10
N ILE A 586 -9.26 -38.82 7.25
CA ILE A 586 -8.46 -38.90 8.49
C ILE A 586 -8.23 -40.36 8.86
N ILE A 587 -9.29 -41.16 8.96
CA ILE A 587 -9.18 -42.59 9.31
C ILE A 587 -8.27 -43.35 8.33
N ARG A 588 -8.44 -43.09 7.03
CA ARG A 588 -7.59 -43.69 5.99
C ARG A 588 -6.13 -43.26 6.11
N LEU A 589 -5.88 -41.97 6.34
CA LEU A 589 -4.54 -41.40 6.48
C LEU A 589 -3.84 -41.98 7.71
N THR A 590 -4.54 -42.12 8.84
CA THR A 590 -4.00 -42.77 10.05
C THR A 590 -3.50 -44.19 9.76
N LYS A 591 -4.27 -44.99 9.00
CA LYS A 591 -3.86 -46.35 8.57
C LYS A 591 -2.64 -46.31 7.65
N ASP A 592 -2.64 -45.40 6.67
CA ASP A 592 -1.51 -45.25 5.74
C ASP A 592 -0.23 -44.83 6.46
N VAL A 593 -0.32 -43.94 7.46
CA VAL A 593 0.81 -43.50 8.30
C VAL A 593 1.36 -44.67 9.12
N PHE A 594 0.52 -45.47 9.78
CA PHE A 594 0.97 -46.65 10.52
C PHE A 594 1.75 -47.63 9.64
N ASN A 595 1.19 -47.95 8.47
CA ASN A 595 1.84 -48.84 7.51
C ASN A 595 3.19 -48.29 7.04
N LYS A 596 3.29 -46.97 6.86
CA LYS A 596 4.54 -46.31 6.45
C LYS A 596 5.58 -46.24 7.57
N LEU A 597 5.19 -46.06 8.83
CA LEU A 597 6.10 -46.17 9.97
C LEU A 597 6.76 -47.56 10.02
N ASN A 598 5.96 -48.62 9.78
CA ASN A 598 6.46 -49.99 9.67
C ASN A 598 7.38 -50.18 8.46
N GLN A 599 6.95 -49.73 7.27
CA GLN A 599 7.73 -49.86 6.04
C GLN A 599 9.10 -49.17 6.15
N GLU A 600 9.17 -47.99 6.76
CA GLU A 600 10.42 -47.26 6.96
C GLU A 600 11.22 -47.77 8.18
N LYS A 601 10.69 -48.74 8.94
CA LYS A 601 11.28 -49.32 10.16
C LYS A 601 11.56 -48.28 11.25
N ILE A 602 10.60 -47.38 11.48
CA ILE A 602 10.69 -46.33 12.52
C ILE A 602 9.51 -46.33 13.50
N LEU A 603 8.63 -47.32 13.43
CA LEU A 603 7.47 -47.41 14.33
C LEU A 603 7.91 -47.47 15.79
N HIS A 604 8.93 -48.27 16.13
CA HIS A 604 9.40 -48.43 17.51
C HIS A 604 9.93 -47.13 18.14
N TYR A 605 10.39 -46.17 17.33
CA TYR A 605 10.77 -44.84 17.81
C TYR A 605 9.58 -43.88 18.00
N ASN A 606 8.44 -44.20 17.38
CA ASN A 606 7.27 -43.31 17.29
C ASN A 606 6.00 -43.92 17.89
N GLU A 607 6.10 -45.08 18.55
CA GLU A 607 4.96 -45.86 19.03
C GLU A 607 4.14 -45.08 20.06
N VAL A 608 4.81 -44.39 20.99
CA VAL A 608 4.17 -43.55 22.01
C VAL A 608 3.39 -42.41 21.38
N THR A 609 4.01 -41.70 20.43
CA THR A 609 3.35 -40.62 19.69
C THR A 609 2.19 -41.12 18.84
N PHE A 610 2.33 -42.28 18.21
CA PHE A 610 1.24 -42.92 17.46
C PHE A 610 0.08 -43.32 18.39
N TYR A 611 0.38 -43.88 19.56
CA TYR A 611 -0.61 -44.26 20.56
C TYR A 611 -1.42 -43.06 21.04
N ASP A 612 -0.77 -41.98 21.47
CA ASP A 612 -1.48 -40.78 21.95
C ASP A 612 -2.30 -40.12 20.84
N MET A 613 -1.74 -40.03 19.62
CA MET A 613 -2.47 -39.57 18.44
C MET A 613 -3.73 -40.41 18.20
N LYS A 614 -3.60 -41.74 18.20
CA LYS A 614 -4.71 -42.66 17.94
C LYS A 614 -5.78 -42.58 19.05
N ARG A 615 -5.36 -42.50 20.31
CA ARG A 615 -6.23 -42.33 21.48
C ARG A 615 -7.08 -41.08 21.35
N LEU A 616 -6.47 -39.94 21.00
CA LEU A 616 -7.19 -38.68 20.81
C LEU A 616 -8.16 -38.74 19.62
N ILE A 617 -7.75 -39.31 18.49
CA ILE A 617 -8.64 -39.54 17.34
C ILE A 617 -9.84 -40.38 17.78
N ASP A 618 -9.62 -41.56 18.36
CA ASP A 618 -10.70 -42.50 18.69
C ASP A 618 -11.71 -41.93 19.68
N SER A 619 -11.23 -41.17 20.66
CA SER A 619 -12.07 -40.50 21.67
C SER A 619 -12.95 -39.41 21.05
N ASN A 620 -12.49 -38.78 19.97
CA ASN A 620 -13.17 -37.64 19.34
C ASN A 620 -13.87 -37.95 18.02
N ILE A 621 -13.58 -39.06 17.34
CA ILE A 621 -13.96 -39.30 15.94
C ILE A 621 -15.47 -39.32 15.71
N ARG A 622 -16.26 -39.66 16.74
CA ARG A 622 -17.73 -39.63 16.68
C ARG A 622 -18.26 -38.19 16.64
N ASN A 623 -17.62 -37.27 17.36
CA ASN A 623 -18.00 -35.87 17.51
C ASN A 623 -16.94 -34.94 16.92
N TRP A 624 -16.48 -35.23 15.70
CA TRP A 624 -15.45 -34.45 15.02
C TRP A 624 -15.98 -33.07 14.64
N LYS A 625 -15.36 -32.01 15.17
CA LYS A 625 -15.78 -30.61 15.03
C LYS A 625 -14.98 -29.86 13.96
N LEU A 626 -13.70 -30.23 13.78
CA LEU A 626 -12.86 -29.59 12.77
C LEU A 626 -13.40 -29.84 11.36
N ASN A 627 -13.50 -28.78 10.56
CA ASN A 627 -13.81 -28.94 9.15
C ASN A 627 -12.62 -29.53 8.38
N LYS A 628 -12.83 -29.87 7.10
CA LYS A 628 -11.81 -30.52 6.26
C LYS A 628 -10.52 -29.71 6.10
N ASP A 629 -10.61 -28.38 6.06
CA ASP A 629 -9.46 -27.48 5.89
C ASP A 629 -8.78 -27.24 7.23
N GLU A 630 -9.54 -27.12 8.33
CA GLU A 630 -8.97 -27.09 9.69
C GLU A 630 -8.17 -28.36 10.00
N SER A 631 -8.75 -29.52 9.72
CA SER A 631 -8.07 -30.81 9.92
C SER A 631 -6.78 -30.90 9.08
N LEU A 632 -6.81 -30.43 7.83
CA LEU A 632 -5.63 -30.37 6.96
C LEU A 632 -4.58 -29.39 7.50
N PHE A 633 -4.98 -28.21 7.97
CA PHE A 633 -4.08 -27.21 8.53
C PHE A 633 -3.28 -27.79 9.70
N TYR A 634 -3.93 -28.40 10.69
CA TYR A 634 -3.23 -28.95 11.85
C TYR A 634 -2.32 -30.14 11.51
N VAL A 635 -2.73 -31.02 10.58
CA VAL A 635 -1.83 -32.07 10.03
C VAL A 635 -0.60 -31.45 9.38
N LEU A 636 -0.78 -30.40 8.60
CA LEU A 636 0.33 -29.74 7.93
C LEU A 636 1.22 -28.97 8.91
N SER A 637 0.68 -28.36 9.96
CA SER A 637 1.46 -27.72 11.04
C SER A 637 2.36 -28.74 11.75
N GLY A 638 1.85 -29.94 12.04
CA GLY A 638 2.65 -31.03 12.60
C GLY A 638 3.77 -31.51 11.67
N TYR A 639 3.45 -31.65 10.39
CA TYR A 639 4.44 -31.98 9.36
C TYR A 639 5.56 -30.93 9.29
N SER A 640 5.19 -29.66 9.29
CA SER A 640 6.11 -28.55 9.22
C SER A 640 7.05 -28.52 10.44
N TYR A 641 6.49 -28.62 11.65
CA TYR A 641 7.25 -28.68 12.89
C TYR A 641 8.32 -29.80 12.86
N ALA A 642 7.91 -31.02 12.51
CA ALA A 642 8.82 -32.17 12.45
C ALA A 642 9.89 -32.03 11.36
N THR A 643 9.61 -31.32 10.27
CA THR A 643 10.53 -31.12 9.15
C THR A 643 11.49 -29.96 9.39
N ALA A 644 11.05 -28.89 10.06
CA ALA A 644 11.86 -27.70 10.33
C ALA A 644 13.01 -27.98 11.31
N ILE A 645 12.77 -28.80 12.34
CA ILE A 645 13.78 -29.09 13.37
C ILE A 645 15.09 -29.66 12.77
N PRO A 646 15.09 -30.70 11.92
CA PRO A 646 16.31 -31.18 11.29
C PRO A 646 17.00 -30.15 10.38
N ILE A 647 16.23 -29.38 9.60
CA ILE A 647 16.76 -28.36 8.68
C ILE A 647 17.55 -27.30 9.45
N LEU A 648 17.05 -26.92 10.63
CA LEU A 648 17.72 -25.94 11.47
C LEU A 648 18.93 -26.54 12.21
N LYS A 649 18.98 -27.86 12.44
CA LYS A 649 20.13 -28.53 13.05
C LYS A 649 21.30 -28.71 12.08
N GLU A 650 21.05 -28.97 10.79
CA GLU A 650 22.09 -29.24 9.78
C GLU A 650 22.62 -27.96 9.09
N LYS A 651 23.76 -27.47 9.58
CA LYS A 651 24.83 -26.76 8.82
C LYS A 651 26.11 -26.76 9.67
N LYS A 652 26.85 -27.87 9.61
CA LYS A 652 28.30 -27.90 9.85
C LYS A 652 28.89 -28.33 8.52
N GLU A 653 29.21 -27.37 7.66
CA GLU A 653 30.08 -27.67 6.53
C GLU A 653 31.50 -27.86 7.07
N VAL A 654 32.04 -29.02 6.71
CA VAL A 654 33.42 -29.45 6.88
C VAL A 654 34.26 -28.57 5.95
N GLY A 655 35.10 -27.71 6.53
CA GLY A 655 36.16 -26.99 5.85
C GLY A 655 37.52 -27.48 6.33
N SER A 656 38.03 -28.50 5.64
CA SER A 656 39.45 -28.81 5.36
C SER A 656 40.52 -28.58 6.44
N ASN A 657 40.99 -29.69 7.02
CA ASN A 657 42.42 -29.91 7.21
C ASN A 657 43.03 -30.41 5.89
N VAL A 658 44.34 -30.14 5.71
CA VAL A 658 45.35 -30.63 4.73
C VAL A 658 46.00 -29.37 4.11
N SER A 659 47.10 -28.79 4.63
CA SER A 659 48.49 -29.25 4.86
C SER A 659 49.43 -28.48 3.92
N GLU A 660 50.47 -27.88 4.53
CA GLU A 660 51.58 -27.10 3.95
C GLU A 660 51.27 -25.71 3.38
#